data_AF-A0A1Y6AH91-F1
#
_entry.id   AF-A0A1Y6AH91-F1
#
_cell.length_a   1.000
_cell.length_b   1.000
_cell.length_c   1.000
_cell.angle_alpha   90.00
_cell.angle_beta   90.00
_cell.angle_gamma   90.00
#
_symmetry.space_group_name_H-M   'P 1'
#
loop_
_entity.id
_entity.type
_entity.pdbx_description
1 polymer ?
#
loop_
_entity_poly.entity_id
_entity_poly.type
_entity_poly.pdbx_seq_one_letter_code
_entity_poly.pdbx_strand_id
1 'polypeptide(L)'
;MKQIGIVDWFGTNKKKNSKDKYGFITTFNGGSIFVHESSLAYETLDEDDVVCFELSNGKKGKGPKAIKVVKLANDNVILFQNILAELEDAELFATIEMLSNTIDIDSISLLPEQIKNRMIHSKDGRRLLEPEPLLDYFIQEFKRTHSIEALDDFVMVLNEIRYGIGSGERYWNKIEMFHFTQIPDFSYQVLPYTLQKKYLAIYAAKDLQTLSPNSILNLYNLFGFPLDPFAGFMPMEKFISLVDTHRKNEKLLKLNEHEYITPVRTNKEKIEILISHLSKEDLLKQKVLLTHIAKLVAEDSETAFALPKYLIKEMAFFEHIPPIEQTKLIWDSTNLEEITQFVGLLKDEGKILLFYRMTFENNYKQGIMNALFNHHANKLTCAIGHLFQCTHFHGQERDMKFREFHDNLAGYLVELIDTGNQEYINLSNRLFPNCAMRRVRYCEARVWGSKIGEAYCPRFKKACLCQGEHGIRIKNHNLISGAKMEPNKNLSWENWSLQEFFHALRVTPSYPGDGLYISKEYVNRMGGWMNRTIEIKERLKCSHCETPFKSNLIYAKRLAVYNQTLFHCVHMFETASHDGETYISHCWSCKEIIDSRDGYHRLEDYYLCVECGSGHMKSKTHTQGDICPKCGERHMKKSDHHRRGYKCRNCNHKIIVPQDEQLTGRPERIAARKLEIYQNQTTGLYS
;
A
#
# COMPACT_ATOMS: atom_id res chain seq x y z
N MET A 1 8.69 -24.85 36.65
CA MET A 1 7.78 -24.03 35.82
C MET A 1 8.64 -23.14 34.95
N LYS A 2 8.31 -23.05 33.66
CA LYS A 2 8.98 -22.11 32.75
C LYS A 2 8.40 -20.71 32.99
N GLN A 3 9.25 -19.70 32.91
CA GLN A 3 8.89 -18.30 33.04
C GLN A 3 9.38 -17.53 31.82
N ILE A 4 8.71 -16.42 31.53
CA ILE A 4 9.08 -15.47 30.48
C ILE A 4 9.60 -14.20 31.15
N GLY A 5 10.63 -13.60 30.55
CA GLY A 5 11.12 -12.29 30.96
C GLY A 5 11.86 -11.57 29.84
N ILE A 6 12.22 -10.32 30.10
CA ILE A 6 13.00 -9.47 29.21
C ILE A 6 14.39 -9.31 29.80
N VAL A 7 15.42 -9.45 28.99
CA VAL A 7 16.81 -9.24 29.43
C VAL A 7 17.02 -7.76 29.70
N ASP A 8 17.18 -7.42 30.98
CA ASP A 8 17.46 -6.05 31.44
C ASP A 8 18.89 -5.65 31.07
N TRP A 9 19.83 -6.58 31.29
CA TRP A 9 21.17 -6.49 30.72
C TRP A 9 21.87 -7.85 30.85
N PHE A 10 22.79 -8.14 29.93
CA PHE A 10 23.62 -9.33 29.99
C PHE A 10 25.03 -9.02 29.50
N GLY A 11 26.05 -9.44 30.23
CA GLY A 11 27.43 -9.30 29.77
C GLY A 11 28.16 -8.06 30.28
N THR A 12 28.52 -7.13 29.38
CA THR A 12 29.56 -6.14 29.67
C THR A 12 29.08 -5.08 30.66
N ASN A 13 29.67 -5.08 31.86
CA ASN A 13 29.43 -4.01 32.83
C ASN A 13 30.08 -2.72 32.32
N LYS A 14 29.27 -1.80 31.79
CA LYS A 14 29.72 -0.52 31.22
C LYS A 14 30.60 0.29 32.19
N LYS A 15 30.49 0.09 33.51
CA LYS A 15 31.34 0.76 34.52
C LYS A 15 32.71 0.11 34.73
N LYS A 16 32.86 -1.20 34.49
CA LYS A 16 34.10 -1.94 34.78
C LYS A 16 34.87 -2.39 33.54
N ASN A 17 34.29 -2.23 32.34
CA ASN A 17 34.85 -2.69 31.06
C ASN A 17 35.27 -4.18 31.09
N SER A 18 34.64 -4.97 31.97
CA SER A 18 34.78 -6.41 32.08
C SER A 18 33.56 -7.07 31.46
N LYS A 19 33.79 -8.14 30.69
CA LYS A 19 32.72 -9.05 30.28
C LYS A 19 32.32 -9.85 31.51
N ASP A 20 31.28 -9.39 32.19
CA ASP A 20 30.70 -10.16 33.28
C ASP A 20 29.98 -11.36 32.65
N LYS A 21 30.17 -12.56 33.20
CA LYS A 21 29.53 -13.80 32.68
C LYS A 21 28.09 -13.96 33.16
N TYR A 22 27.44 -12.86 33.49
CA TYR A 22 26.11 -12.85 34.07
C TYR A 22 25.33 -11.61 33.64
N GLY A 23 24.03 -11.66 33.91
CA GLY A 23 23.09 -10.58 33.67
C GLY A 23 21.84 -10.76 34.52
N PHE A 24 20.81 -9.98 34.18
CA PHE A 24 19.52 -10.02 34.85
C PHE A 24 18.38 -10.05 33.83
N ILE A 25 17.34 -10.80 34.17
CA ILE A 25 16.10 -10.93 33.40
C ILE A 25 14.98 -10.35 34.25
N THR A 26 14.30 -9.33 33.75
CA THR A 26 13.11 -8.75 34.39
C THR A 26 11.91 -9.63 34.08
N THR A 27 11.19 -10.02 35.13
CA THR A 27 9.94 -10.80 35.06
C THR A 27 8.72 -9.89 35.15
N PHE A 28 7.54 -10.41 34.81
CA PHE A 28 6.27 -9.66 34.87
C PHE A 28 5.96 -9.08 36.26
N ASN A 29 6.48 -9.70 37.33
CA ASN A 29 6.34 -9.19 38.70
C ASN A 29 7.30 -8.03 39.03
N GLY A 30 8.03 -7.50 38.03
CA GLY A 30 9.06 -6.47 38.21
C GLY A 30 10.33 -6.97 38.91
N GLY A 31 10.41 -8.27 39.23
CA GLY A 31 11.58 -8.87 39.86
C GLY A 31 12.69 -9.16 38.84
N SER A 32 13.93 -8.79 39.17
CA SER A 32 15.12 -9.13 38.39
C SER A 32 15.69 -10.49 38.82
N ILE A 33 15.73 -11.44 37.89
CA ILE A 33 16.27 -12.78 38.10
C ILE A 33 17.69 -12.86 37.54
N PHE A 34 18.62 -13.33 38.38
CA PHE A 34 20.02 -13.51 37.98
C PHE A 34 20.15 -14.62 36.93
N VAL A 35 20.89 -14.35 35.84
CA VAL A 35 21.24 -15.35 34.81
C VAL A 35 22.76 -15.40 34.63
N HIS A 36 23.31 -16.60 34.50
CA HIS A 36 24.73 -16.82 34.21
C HIS A 36 24.90 -17.40 32.81
N GLU A 37 26.01 -17.09 32.13
CA GLU A 37 26.36 -17.58 30.78
C GLU A 37 26.24 -19.10 30.64
N SER A 38 26.64 -19.84 31.67
CA SER A 38 26.51 -21.32 31.69
C SER A 38 25.07 -21.83 31.70
N SER A 39 24.09 -20.94 31.81
CA SER A 39 22.66 -21.26 31.86
C SER A 39 21.97 -21.04 30.52
N LEU A 40 22.67 -20.46 29.54
CA LEU A 40 22.17 -20.20 28.20
C LEU A 40 22.26 -21.49 27.35
N ALA A 41 21.20 -21.83 26.63
CA ALA A 41 21.20 -22.99 25.74
C ALA A 41 21.90 -22.72 24.38
N TYR A 42 21.88 -21.46 23.93
CA TYR A 42 22.47 -20.99 22.66
C TYR A 42 23.10 -19.58 22.86
N GLU A 43 23.46 -18.87 21.77
CA GLU A 43 24.24 -17.61 21.71
C GLU A 43 23.94 -16.52 22.77
N THR A 44 24.79 -15.49 22.79
CA THR A 44 24.73 -14.34 23.72
C THR A 44 23.34 -13.72 23.81
N LEU A 45 22.95 -13.31 25.02
CA LEU A 45 21.77 -12.48 25.24
C LEU A 45 22.14 -11.00 25.05
N ASP A 46 21.29 -10.28 24.33
CA ASP A 46 21.33 -8.83 24.23
C ASP A 46 20.27 -8.19 25.15
N GLU A 47 20.44 -6.91 25.47
CA GLU A 47 19.44 -6.09 26.16
C GLU A 47 18.14 -6.08 25.33
N ASP A 48 16.99 -6.14 26.00
CA ASP A 48 15.64 -6.24 25.43
C ASP A 48 15.27 -7.59 24.78
N ASP A 49 16.15 -8.60 24.83
CA ASP A 49 15.79 -9.93 24.37
C ASP A 49 14.69 -10.56 25.23
N VAL A 50 13.67 -11.12 24.58
CA VAL A 50 12.62 -11.90 25.25
C VAL A 50 13.09 -13.34 25.41
N VAL A 51 13.05 -13.85 26.63
CA VAL A 51 13.62 -15.16 26.98
C VAL A 51 12.64 -16.01 27.79
N CYS A 52 12.73 -17.32 27.59
CA CYS A 52 12.11 -18.34 28.43
C CYS A 52 13.18 -18.99 29.32
N PHE A 53 12.89 -19.22 30.59
CA PHE A 53 13.82 -19.86 31.53
C PHE A 53 13.10 -20.66 32.62
N GLU A 54 13.83 -21.51 33.33
CA GLU A 54 13.37 -22.18 34.55
C GLU A 54 14.03 -21.55 35.78
N LEU A 55 13.32 -21.46 36.91
CA LEU A 55 13.90 -21.00 38.17
C LEU A 55 14.62 -22.12 38.92
N SER A 56 15.78 -21.82 39.46
CA SER A 56 16.53 -22.67 40.40
C SER A 56 16.90 -21.86 41.64
N ASN A 57 16.87 -22.51 42.81
CA ASN A 57 17.41 -21.91 44.03
C ASN A 57 18.90 -21.60 43.86
N GLY A 58 19.31 -20.40 44.27
CA GLY A 58 20.71 -20.01 44.31
C GLY A 58 21.47 -20.74 45.43
N LYS A 59 22.80 -20.84 45.29
CA LYS A 59 23.64 -21.40 46.37
C LYS A 59 23.76 -20.38 47.51
N LYS A 60 23.64 -20.84 48.76
CA LYS A 60 23.98 -20.11 50.00
C LYS A 60 23.41 -18.68 50.08
N GLY A 61 22.09 -18.53 50.21
CA GLY A 61 21.46 -17.23 50.44
C GLY A 61 21.46 -16.28 49.23
N LYS A 62 22.02 -16.67 48.09
CA LYS A 62 21.80 -15.98 46.82
C LYS A 62 20.39 -16.33 46.34
N GLY A 63 19.63 -15.33 45.92
CA GLY A 63 18.26 -15.45 45.45
C GLY A 63 18.09 -16.40 44.24
N PRO A 64 16.87 -16.50 43.70
CA PRO A 64 16.59 -17.36 42.55
C PRO A 64 17.47 -17.01 41.34
N LYS A 65 17.85 -18.03 40.58
CA LYS A 65 18.59 -17.90 39.32
C LYS A 65 17.82 -18.53 38.16
N ALA A 66 17.94 -17.93 36.98
CA ALA A 66 17.44 -18.48 35.73
C ALA A 66 18.40 -19.56 35.21
N ILE A 67 17.83 -20.73 34.89
CA ILE A 67 18.50 -21.86 34.25
C ILE A 67 17.78 -22.25 32.96
N LYS A 68 18.48 -22.93 32.04
CA LYS A 68 17.95 -23.34 30.72
C LYS A 68 17.31 -22.17 29.95
N VAL A 69 18.02 -21.06 29.86
CA VAL A 69 17.53 -19.84 29.21
C VAL A 69 17.57 -20.01 27.70
N VAL A 70 16.44 -19.74 27.06
CA VAL A 70 16.22 -19.84 25.61
C VAL A 70 15.65 -18.52 25.11
N LYS A 71 16.30 -17.92 24.10
CA LYS A 71 15.80 -16.72 23.41
C LYS A 71 14.56 -17.06 22.58
N LEU A 72 13.51 -16.26 22.77
CA LEU A 72 12.25 -16.37 22.04
C LEU A 72 12.34 -15.47 20.80
N ALA A 73 12.95 -15.98 19.73
CA ALA A 73 12.95 -15.34 18.40
C ALA A 73 11.70 -15.77 17.58
N ASN A 74 11.49 -15.14 16.42
CA ASN A 74 10.38 -15.45 15.48
C ASN A 74 10.28 -16.95 15.11
N ASP A 75 11.37 -17.69 15.28
CA ASP A 75 11.52 -19.09 14.93
C ASP A 75 10.92 -20.02 16.01
N ASN A 76 10.69 -19.50 17.23
CA ASN A 76 10.26 -20.23 18.42
C ASN A 76 8.82 -19.89 18.86
N VAL A 77 7.98 -19.40 17.93
CA VAL A 77 6.58 -19.00 18.21
C VAL A 77 5.79 -20.10 18.91
N ILE A 78 5.96 -21.37 18.52
CA ILE A 78 5.24 -22.49 19.15
C ILE A 78 5.62 -22.66 20.62
N LEU A 79 6.90 -22.51 20.97
CA LEU A 79 7.36 -22.61 22.36
C LEU A 79 6.78 -21.45 23.19
N PHE A 80 6.80 -20.24 22.63
CA PHE A 80 6.19 -19.07 23.27
C PHE A 80 4.70 -19.27 23.54
N GLN A 81 3.95 -19.72 22.53
CA GLN A 81 2.53 -20.02 22.63
C GLN A 81 2.21 -21.06 23.70
N ASN A 82 3.01 -22.14 23.78
CA ASN A 82 2.83 -23.20 24.78
C ASN A 82 3.06 -22.67 26.20
N ILE A 83 4.06 -21.81 26.40
CA ILE A 83 4.34 -21.25 27.73
C ILE A 83 3.21 -20.31 28.15
N LEU A 84 2.73 -19.43 27.26
CA LEU A 84 1.58 -18.57 27.57
C LEU A 84 0.34 -19.39 27.95
N ALA A 85 0.13 -20.54 27.31
CA ALA A 85 -1.00 -21.42 27.59
C ALA A 85 -0.93 -22.06 28.99
N GLU A 86 0.28 -22.23 29.54
CA GLU A 86 0.51 -22.79 30.88
C GLU A 86 0.43 -21.75 32.01
N LEU A 87 0.49 -20.45 31.72
CA LEU A 87 0.41 -19.39 32.74
C LEU A 87 -1.01 -19.27 33.30
N GLU A 88 -1.16 -18.91 34.57
CA GLU A 88 -2.46 -18.48 35.12
C GLU A 88 -2.87 -17.09 34.60
N ASP A 89 -4.16 -16.76 34.65
CA ASP A 89 -4.70 -15.54 34.01
C ASP A 89 -3.99 -14.26 34.47
N ALA A 90 -3.75 -14.10 35.77
CA ALA A 90 -3.05 -12.93 36.30
C ALA A 90 -1.61 -12.82 35.77
N GLU A 91 -0.88 -13.94 35.72
CA GLU A 91 0.50 -13.99 35.22
C GLU A 91 0.55 -13.79 33.70
N LEU A 92 -0.42 -14.37 32.99
CA LEU A 92 -0.57 -14.25 31.53
C LEU A 92 -0.75 -12.79 31.13
N PHE A 93 -1.72 -12.08 31.71
CA PHE A 93 -2.00 -10.70 31.32
C PHE A 93 -0.86 -9.75 31.67
N ALA A 94 -0.26 -9.89 32.86
CA ALA A 94 0.92 -9.12 33.24
C ALA A 94 2.11 -9.39 32.28
N THR A 95 2.27 -10.64 31.83
CA THR A 95 3.31 -10.99 30.85
C THR A 95 3.03 -10.35 29.49
N ILE A 96 1.78 -10.37 29.01
CA ILE A 96 1.41 -9.75 27.73
C ILE A 96 1.60 -8.23 27.79
N GLU A 97 1.18 -7.58 28.87
CA GLU A 97 1.36 -6.14 29.08
C GLU A 97 2.85 -5.76 29.09
N MET A 98 3.69 -6.52 29.81
CA MET A 98 5.14 -6.32 29.82
C MET A 98 5.74 -6.43 28.41
N LEU A 99 5.29 -7.41 27.63
CA LEU A 99 5.78 -7.64 26.27
C LEU A 99 5.27 -6.61 25.25
N SER A 100 4.14 -5.95 25.51
CA SER A 100 3.54 -4.96 24.59
C SER A 100 4.45 -3.80 24.21
N ASN A 101 5.41 -3.47 25.08
CA ASN A 101 6.37 -2.39 24.85
C ASN A 101 7.58 -2.83 24.00
N THR A 102 7.81 -4.13 23.85
CA THR A 102 9.02 -4.70 23.23
C THR A 102 8.69 -5.49 21.96
N ILE A 103 7.49 -6.06 21.88
CA ILE A 103 6.98 -6.81 20.73
C ILE A 103 5.80 -6.04 20.14
N ASP A 104 5.78 -5.92 18.81
CA ASP A 104 4.64 -5.41 18.06
C ASP A 104 3.42 -6.35 18.22
N ILE A 105 2.60 -6.05 19.22
CA ILE A 105 1.39 -6.79 19.58
C ILE A 105 0.28 -6.66 18.52
N ASP A 106 0.43 -5.84 17.47
CA ASP A 106 -0.50 -5.87 16.31
C ASP A 106 -0.52 -7.26 15.63
N SER A 107 0.42 -8.12 16.01
CA SER A 107 0.43 -9.56 15.81
C SER A 107 -0.52 -10.37 16.73
N ILE A 108 -1.54 -9.79 17.39
CA ILE A 108 -2.57 -10.53 18.18
C ILE A 108 -3.19 -11.67 17.37
N SER A 109 -3.25 -11.52 16.04
CA SER A 109 -3.64 -12.58 15.12
C SER A 109 -2.85 -13.88 15.31
N LEU A 110 -1.60 -13.81 15.77
CA LEU A 110 -0.68 -14.93 16.03
C LEU A 110 -0.83 -15.55 17.44
N LEU A 111 -1.62 -14.97 18.35
CA LEU A 111 -1.91 -15.63 19.63
C LEU A 111 -2.78 -16.89 19.39
N PRO A 112 -2.55 -17.99 20.11
CA PRO A 112 -3.41 -19.17 20.03
C PRO A 112 -4.83 -18.82 20.46
N GLU A 113 -5.81 -19.44 19.83
CA GLU A 113 -7.23 -19.17 20.10
C GLU A 113 -7.60 -19.36 21.58
N GLN A 114 -6.93 -20.29 22.28
CA GLN A 114 -7.10 -20.50 23.71
C GLN A 114 -6.70 -19.28 24.55
N ILE A 115 -5.62 -18.59 24.18
CA ILE A 115 -5.16 -17.37 24.87
C ILE A 115 -6.11 -16.22 24.58
N LYS A 116 -6.55 -16.08 23.32
CA LYS A 116 -7.55 -15.07 22.93
C LYS A 116 -8.83 -15.26 23.75
N ASN A 117 -9.34 -16.50 23.83
CA ASN A 117 -10.52 -16.81 24.64
C ASN A 117 -10.32 -16.38 26.11
N ARG A 118 -9.18 -16.70 26.73
CA ARG A 118 -8.89 -16.28 28.11
C ARG A 118 -8.85 -14.76 28.27
N MET A 119 -8.21 -14.05 27.34
CA MET A 119 -8.15 -12.59 27.36
C MET A 119 -9.54 -11.96 27.24
N ILE A 120 -10.41 -12.53 26.42
CA ILE A 120 -11.75 -12.00 26.13
C ILE A 120 -12.69 -12.16 27.32
N HIS A 121 -12.59 -13.28 28.04
CA HIS A 121 -13.45 -13.56 29.19
C HIS A 121 -12.95 -12.91 30.49
N SER A 122 -11.72 -12.39 30.52
CA SER A 122 -11.17 -11.64 31.65
C SER A 122 -11.28 -10.13 31.47
N LYS A 123 -11.69 -9.42 32.52
CA LYS A 123 -11.71 -7.95 32.55
C LYS A 123 -10.34 -7.33 32.28
N ASP A 124 -9.27 -7.92 32.82
CA ASP A 124 -7.91 -7.40 32.66
C ASP A 124 -7.35 -7.76 31.26
N GLY A 125 -7.71 -8.93 30.73
CA GLY A 125 -7.34 -9.34 29.38
C GLY A 125 -7.98 -8.45 28.30
N ARG A 126 -9.25 -8.06 28.46
CA ARG A 126 -9.96 -7.18 27.53
C ARG A 126 -9.30 -5.80 27.38
N ARG A 127 -8.66 -5.29 28.43
CA ARG A 127 -7.95 -3.99 28.40
C ARG A 127 -6.69 -4.00 27.53
N LEU A 128 -6.14 -5.19 27.29
CA LEU A 128 -4.94 -5.40 26.48
C LEU A 128 -5.27 -5.67 25.01
N LEU A 129 -6.56 -5.75 24.64
CA LEU A 129 -7.01 -5.96 23.27
C LEU A 129 -7.46 -4.63 22.66
N GLU A 130 -7.05 -4.39 21.43
CA GLU A 130 -7.61 -3.30 20.63
C GLU A 130 -9.12 -3.52 20.42
N PRO A 131 -9.96 -2.46 20.40
CA PRO A 131 -11.41 -2.58 20.31
C PRO A 131 -11.91 -3.31 19.06
N GLU A 132 -11.23 -3.15 17.92
CA GLU A 132 -11.65 -3.73 16.64
C GLU A 132 -11.52 -5.27 16.61
N PRO A 133 -10.37 -5.89 16.92
CA PRO A 133 -10.25 -7.35 17.03
C PRO A 133 -11.19 -7.99 18.06
N LEU A 134 -11.44 -7.31 19.18
CA LEU A 134 -12.34 -7.78 20.22
C LEU A 134 -13.79 -7.83 19.72
N LEU A 135 -14.22 -6.79 18.99
CA LEU A 135 -15.54 -6.73 18.37
C LEU A 135 -15.72 -7.83 17.31
N ASP A 136 -14.73 -8.01 16.44
CA ASP A 136 -14.75 -9.04 15.40
C ASP A 136 -14.87 -10.44 15.98
N TYR A 137 -14.18 -10.75 17.08
CA TYR A 137 -14.28 -12.04 17.76
C TYR A 137 -15.71 -12.32 18.22
N PHE A 138 -16.34 -11.40 18.96
CA PHE A 138 -17.69 -11.63 19.47
C PHE A 138 -18.72 -11.75 18.35
N ILE A 139 -18.53 -11.01 17.25
CA ILE A 139 -19.36 -11.16 16.05
C ILE A 139 -19.23 -12.58 15.48
N GLN A 140 -18.02 -13.12 15.38
CA GLN A 140 -17.79 -14.47 14.87
C GLN A 140 -18.30 -15.55 15.84
N GLU A 141 -18.12 -15.36 17.15
CA GLU A 141 -18.54 -16.32 18.16
C GLU A 141 -20.07 -16.37 18.29
N PHE A 142 -20.74 -15.22 18.19
CA PHE A 142 -22.19 -15.15 18.09
C PHE A 142 -22.69 -15.85 16.81
N LYS A 143 -22.07 -15.59 15.65
CA LYS A 143 -22.39 -16.30 14.40
C LYS A 143 -22.20 -17.82 14.51
N ARG A 144 -21.21 -18.26 15.28
CA ARG A 144 -20.89 -19.67 15.46
C ARG A 144 -21.86 -20.37 16.41
N THR A 145 -22.17 -19.74 17.54
CA THR A 145 -22.89 -20.38 18.65
C THR A 145 -24.39 -20.10 18.65
N HIS A 146 -24.81 -18.96 18.10
CA HIS A 146 -26.17 -18.40 18.26
C HIS A 146 -26.61 -18.34 19.73
N SER A 147 -25.68 -18.30 20.69
CA SER A 147 -25.99 -18.30 22.12
C SER A 147 -26.35 -16.89 22.60
N ILE A 148 -27.40 -16.80 23.42
CA ILE A 148 -27.78 -15.57 24.14
C ILE A 148 -26.66 -15.13 25.09
N GLU A 149 -25.93 -16.08 25.68
CA GLU A 149 -24.81 -15.80 26.59
C GLU A 149 -23.68 -15.04 25.86
N ALA A 150 -23.37 -15.43 24.62
CA ALA A 150 -22.37 -14.75 23.79
C ALA A 150 -22.81 -13.32 23.39
N LEU A 151 -24.11 -13.08 23.28
CA LEU A 151 -24.67 -11.75 23.01
C LEU A 151 -24.64 -10.87 24.27
N ASP A 152 -24.95 -11.43 25.44
CA ASP A 152 -24.86 -10.71 26.72
C ASP A 152 -23.41 -10.30 27.02
N ASP A 153 -22.45 -11.19 26.74
CA ASP A 153 -21.02 -10.88 26.84
C ASP A 153 -20.62 -9.76 25.88
N PHE A 154 -21.08 -9.80 24.63
CA PHE A 154 -20.85 -8.75 23.63
C PHE A 154 -21.39 -7.38 24.09
N VAL A 155 -22.62 -7.34 24.62
CA VAL A 155 -23.26 -6.12 25.11
C VAL A 155 -22.54 -5.58 26.34
N MET A 156 -22.10 -6.46 27.25
CA MET A 156 -21.30 -6.07 28.41
C MET A 156 -19.98 -5.42 27.98
N VAL A 157 -19.26 -6.02 27.03
CA VAL A 157 -18.00 -5.48 26.50
C VAL A 157 -18.19 -4.15 25.80
N LEU A 158 -19.23 -4.00 24.98
CA LEU A 158 -19.57 -2.72 24.37
C LEU A 158 -19.85 -1.63 25.41
N ASN A 159 -20.53 -1.97 26.50
CA ASN A 159 -20.78 -1.04 27.59
C ASN A 159 -19.48 -0.67 28.33
N GLU A 160 -18.56 -1.61 28.58
CA GLU A 160 -17.25 -1.32 29.18
C GLU A 160 -16.41 -0.38 28.30
N ILE A 161 -16.35 -0.63 26.99
CA ILE A 161 -15.59 0.19 26.02
C ILE A 161 -16.22 1.59 25.86
N ARG A 162 -17.55 1.68 25.87
CA ARG A 162 -18.31 2.93 25.75
C ARG A 162 -17.96 3.96 26.83
N TYR A 163 -17.60 3.52 28.04
CA TYR A 163 -17.18 4.41 29.12
C TYR A 163 -15.70 4.82 29.02
N GLY A 164 -14.86 4.07 28.31
CA GLY A 164 -13.43 4.36 28.14
C GLY A 164 -13.10 5.31 26.98
N ILE A 165 -13.92 5.32 25.93
CA ILE A 165 -13.63 6.07 24.69
C ILE A 165 -14.72 7.13 24.49
N GLY A 166 -14.41 8.39 24.77
CA GLY A 166 -15.32 9.54 24.75
C GLY A 166 -15.88 9.96 23.37
N SER A 167 -16.19 9.02 22.48
CA SER A 167 -16.76 9.29 21.14
C SER A 167 -17.50 8.06 20.58
N GLY A 168 -18.64 7.74 21.19
CA GLY A 168 -19.45 6.56 20.83
C GLY A 168 -20.09 6.58 19.42
N GLU A 169 -20.25 7.73 18.76
CA GLU A 169 -21.02 7.81 17.50
C GLU A 169 -20.41 7.05 16.31
N ARG A 170 -19.08 6.95 16.23
CA ARG A 170 -18.42 6.32 15.06
C ARG A 170 -18.57 4.79 15.03
N TYR A 171 -18.78 4.17 16.19
CA TYR A 171 -18.90 2.72 16.35
C TYR A 171 -20.35 2.22 16.25
N TRP A 172 -21.31 2.99 16.76
CA TRP A 172 -22.73 2.61 16.70
C TRP A 172 -23.26 2.50 15.27
N ASN A 173 -22.79 3.34 14.35
CA ASN A 173 -23.19 3.27 12.93
C ASN A 173 -22.72 1.98 12.23
N LYS A 174 -21.67 1.30 12.72
CA LYS A 174 -21.26 -0.03 12.21
C LYS A 174 -22.11 -1.17 12.80
N ILE A 175 -22.64 -0.99 14.01
CA ILE A 175 -23.44 -2.00 14.74
C ILE A 175 -24.93 -1.94 14.32
N GLU A 176 -25.46 -0.76 14.02
CA GLU A 176 -26.90 -0.53 13.75
C GLU A 176 -27.45 -1.23 12.49
N MET A 177 -26.63 -1.60 11.51
CA MET A 177 -27.16 -2.13 10.25
C MET A 177 -27.22 -3.66 10.13
N PHE A 178 -26.52 -4.44 10.97
CA PHE A 178 -26.24 -5.83 10.60
C PHE A 178 -26.76 -6.95 11.52
N HIS A 179 -27.14 -6.69 12.79
CA HIS A 179 -27.19 -7.79 13.76
C HIS A 179 -28.46 -7.99 14.62
N PHE A 180 -29.38 -7.02 14.72
CA PHE A 180 -30.58 -7.23 15.56
C PHE A 180 -31.71 -8.06 14.91
N THR A 181 -31.64 -8.31 13.61
CA THR A 181 -32.70 -9.02 12.85
C THR A 181 -32.60 -10.55 12.89
N GLN A 182 -31.61 -11.13 13.58
CA GLN A 182 -31.35 -12.58 13.56
C GLN A 182 -31.49 -13.29 14.92
N ILE A 183 -32.01 -12.64 15.96
CA ILE A 183 -32.13 -13.22 17.33
C ILE A 183 -33.60 -13.61 17.61
N PRO A 184 -33.94 -14.90 17.76
CA PRO A 184 -35.23 -15.34 18.30
C PRO A 184 -35.33 -15.04 19.81
N ASP A 185 -36.52 -14.63 20.28
CA ASP A 185 -36.90 -14.47 21.70
C ASP A 185 -36.19 -13.37 22.51
N PHE A 186 -35.79 -12.28 21.85
CA PHE A 186 -35.30 -11.08 22.52
C PHE A 186 -36.39 -10.39 23.36
N SER A 187 -36.12 -10.16 24.66
CA SER A 187 -37.06 -9.48 25.55
C SER A 187 -37.19 -7.99 25.22
N TYR A 188 -38.36 -7.59 24.72
CA TYR A 188 -38.65 -6.24 24.20
C TYR A 188 -38.54 -5.10 25.25
N GLN A 189 -38.49 -5.44 26.55
CA GLN A 189 -38.56 -4.47 27.64
C GLN A 189 -37.28 -3.65 27.80
N VAL A 190 -36.17 -4.05 27.18
CA VAL A 190 -34.86 -3.40 27.30
C VAL A 190 -34.62 -2.36 26.19
N LEU A 191 -35.52 -2.23 25.21
CA LEU A 191 -35.37 -1.31 24.09
C LEU A 191 -35.96 0.09 24.37
N PRO A 192 -35.31 1.17 23.91
CA PRO A 192 -35.89 2.51 23.88
C PRO A 192 -37.23 2.53 23.14
N TYR A 193 -38.16 3.40 23.57
CA TYR A 193 -39.54 3.47 23.07
C TYR A 193 -39.68 3.63 21.54
N THR A 194 -38.73 4.30 20.88
CA THR A 194 -38.67 4.43 19.42
C THR A 194 -38.37 3.11 18.70
N LEU A 195 -37.69 2.18 19.35
CA LEU A 195 -37.37 0.83 18.82
C LEU A 195 -38.48 -0.18 19.11
N GLN A 196 -39.24 -0.03 20.20
CA GLN A 196 -40.42 -0.85 20.48
C GLN A 196 -41.48 -0.76 19.36
N LYS A 197 -41.67 0.44 18.78
CA LYS A 197 -42.56 0.64 17.61
C LYS A 197 -42.08 -0.12 16.37
N LYS A 198 -40.77 -0.19 16.13
CA LYS A 198 -40.19 -0.94 15.00
C LYS A 198 -40.32 -2.46 15.21
N TYR A 199 -40.18 -2.94 16.45
CA TYR A 199 -40.27 -4.36 16.80
C TYR A 199 -41.70 -4.91 16.67
N LEU A 200 -42.72 -4.13 17.04
CA LEU A 200 -44.13 -4.50 16.85
C LEU A 200 -44.52 -4.67 15.36
N ALA A 201 -43.94 -3.86 14.47
CA ALA A 201 -44.15 -3.98 13.02
C ALA A 201 -43.53 -5.27 12.44
N ILE A 202 -42.40 -5.72 13.00
CA ILE A 202 -41.74 -6.97 12.62
C ILE A 202 -42.54 -8.18 13.12
N TYR A 203 -43.19 -8.09 14.29
CA TYR A 203 -44.02 -9.18 14.80
C TYR A 203 -45.32 -9.36 13.98
N ALA A 204 -45.89 -8.27 13.48
CA ALA A 204 -46.99 -8.31 12.50
C ALA A 204 -46.56 -8.92 11.15
N ALA A 205 -45.25 -8.91 10.84
CA ALA A 205 -44.68 -9.43 9.60
C ALA A 205 -44.66 -10.98 9.54
N LYS A 206 -44.72 -11.68 10.68
CA LYS A 206 -44.70 -13.16 10.73
C LYS A 206 -45.89 -13.82 9.99
N ASP A 207 -46.98 -13.07 9.76
CA ASP A 207 -48.17 -13.53 9.04
C ASP A 207 -48.32 -12.95 7.62
N LEU A 208 -47.29 -12.26 7.08
CA LEU A 208 -47.32 -11.63 5.74
C LEU A 208 -47.68 -12.58 4.60
N GLN A 209 -47.45 -13.89 4.76
CA GLN A 209 -47.78 -14.87 3.73
C GLN A 209 -49.28 -14.97 3.46
N THR A 210 -50.12 -14.65 4.45
CA THR A 210 -51.59 -14.76 4.37
C THR A 210 -52.28 -13.47 3.91
N LEU A 211 -51.56 -12.35 3.87
CA LEU A 211 -52.13 -11.05 3.50
C LEU A 211 -52.27 -10.89 1.98
N SER A 212 -53.38 -10.27 1.58
CA SER A 212 -53.64 -9.89 0.18
C SER A 212 -52.80 -8.65 -0.21
N PRO A 213 -52.47 -8.45 -1.51
CA PRO A 213 -51.70 -7.29 -1.97
C PRO A 213 -52.25 -5.93 -1.52
N ASN A 214 -53.58 -5.77 -1.49
CA ASN A 214 -54.24 -4.55 -1.00
C ASN A 214 -54.07 -4.34 0.52
N SER A 215 -53.98 -5.41 1.30
CA SER A 215 -53.77 -5.33 2.76
C SER A 215 -52.35 -4.88 3.08
N ILE A 216 -51.38 -5.31 2.28
CA ILE A 216 -49.98 -4.85 2.36
C ILE A 216 -49.88 -3.36 2.00
N LEU A 217 -50.60 -2.92 0.96
CA LEU A 217 -50.66 -1.52 0.56
C LEU A 217 -51.32 -0.62 1.62
N ASN A 218 -52.39 -1.10 2.27
CA ASN A 218 -53.05 -0.36 3.34
C ASN A 218 -52.16 -0.25 4.59
N LEU A 219 -51.41 -1.30 4.96
CA LEU A 219 -50.42 -1.24 6.04
C LEU A 219 -49.30 -0.23 5.72
N TYR A 220 -48.83 -0.20 4.47
CA TYR A 220 -47.84 0.78 4.01
C TYR A 220 -48.35 2.24 4.17
N ASN A 221 -49.56 2.52 3.70
CA ASN A 221 -50.18 3.84 3.81
C ASN A 221 -50.47 4.25 5.26
N LEU A 222 -50.75 3.29 6.15
CA LEU A 222 -51.08 3.57 7.55
C LEU A 222 -49.86 3.96 8.40
N PHE A 223 -48.67 3.44 8.05
CA PHE A 223 -47.48 3.57 8.88
C PHE A 223 -46.35 4.39 8.27
N GLY A 224 -46.43 4.76 6.98
CA GLY A 224 -45.46 5.66 6.34
C GLY A 224 -44.01 5.16 6.36
N PHE A 225 -43.82 3.83 6.35
CA PHE A 225 -42.49 3.23 6.36
C PHE A 225 -41.83 3.30 4.97
N PRO A 226 -40.51 3.53 4.88
CA PRO A 226 -39.74 3.09 3.71
C PRO A 226 -39.79 1.55 3.63
N LEU A 227 -39.81 0.98 2.43
CA LEU A 227 -40.00 -0.47 2.16
C LEU A 227 -38.90 -1.39 2.74
N ASP A 228 -37.83 -0.83 3.29
CA ASP A 228 -36.63 -1.52 3.78
C ASP A 228 -36.87 -2.65 4.82
N PRO A 229 -37.77 -2.55 5.83
CA PRO A 229 -37.91 -3.59 6.84
C PRO A 229 -38.57 -4.88 6.32
N PHE A 230 -39.10 -4.90 5.09
CA PHE A 230 -39.79 -6.05 4.51
C PHE A 230 -39.02 -6.72 3.35
N ALA A 231 -37.90 -6.14 2.91
CA ALA A 231 -37.17 -6.55 1.70
C ALA A 231 -36.56 -7.96 1.77
N GLY A 232 -36.44 -8.56 2.96
CA GLY A 232 -35.98 -9.94 3.14
C GLY A 232 -37.06 -11.02 3.22
N PHE A 233 -38.35 -10.63 3.30
CA PHE A 233 -39.44 -11.55 3.70
C PHE A 233 -40.51 -11.79 2.62
N MET A 234 -40.45 -11.09 1.47
CA MET A 234 -41.41 -11.27 0.39
C MET A 234 -40.87 -12.26 -0.68
N PRO A 235 -41.59 -13.35 -1.00
CA PRO A 235 -41.24 -14.23 -2.10
C PRO A 235 -41.20 -13.47 -3.44
N MET A 236 -40.17 -13.74 -4.26
CA MET A 236 -39.92 -13.03 -5.52
C MET A 236 -41.14 -13.06 -6.46
N GLU A 237 -41.94 -14.13 -6.48
CA GLU A 237 -43.14 -14.19 -7.33
C GLU A 237 -44.23 -13.20 -6.90
N LYS A 238 -44.39 -12.92 -5.60
CA LYS A 238 -45.33 -11.91 -5.11
C LYS A 238 -44.84 -10.49 -5.39
N PHE A 239 -43.53 -10.26 -5.32
CA PHE A 239 -42.93 -8.98 -5.72
C PHE A 239 -43.16 -8.71 -7.22
N ILE A 240 -42.91 -9.72 -8.07
CA ILE A 240 -43.18 -9.65 -9.52
C ILE A 240 -44.66 -9.36 -9.80
N SER A 241 -45.58 -10.06 -9.11
CA SER A 241 -47.03 -9.81 -9.23
C SER A 241 -47.44 -8.39 -8.82
N LEU A 242 -46.80 -7.83 -7.78
CA LEU A 242 -47.01 -6.45 -7.34
C LEU A 242 -46.54 -5.46 -8.43
N VAL A 243 -45.33 -5.67 -8.97
CA VAL A 243 -44.75 -4.86 -10.06
C VAL A 243 -45.62 -4.91 -11.32
N ASP A 244 -46.12 -6.09 -11.71
CA ASP A 244 -47.04 -6.24 -12.85
C ASP A 244 -48.39 -5.55 -12.63
N THR A 245 -48.88 -5.51 -11.38
CA THR A 245 -50.09 -4.78 -11.02
C THR A 245 -49.86 -3.26 -11.08
N HIS A 246 -48.65 -2.79 -10.74
CA HIS A 246 -48.23 -1.39 -10.84
C HIS A 246 -47.99 -0.91 -12.28
N ARG A 247 -47.55 -1.80 -13.19
CA ARG A 247 -47.30 -1.51 -14.62
C ARG A 247 -48.52 -0.94 -15.37
N LYS A 248 -49.73 -1.21 -14.88
CA LYS A 248 -50.98 -0.71 -15.48
C LYS A 248 -51.32 0.74 -15.15
N ASN A 249 -50.56 1.40 -14.26
CA ASN A 249 -50.81 2.79 -13.83
C ASN A 249 -49.67 3.74 -14.25
N GLU A 250 -49.80 4.32 -15.43
CA GLU A 250 -48.83 5.22 -16.09
C GLU A 250 -48.45 6.47 -15.25
N LYS A 251 -49.30 6.89 -14.31
CA LYS A 251 -49.08 8.07 -13.46
C LYS A 251 -48.06 7.87 -12.31
N LEU A 252 -47.72 6.64 -11.96
CA LEU A 252 -46.84 6.33 -10.81
C LEU A 252 -45.38 6.04 -11.19
N LEU A 253 -45.05 5.96 -12.48
CA LEU A 253 -43.67 5.95 -12.97
C LEU A 253 -42.88 7.22 -12.60
N LYS A 254 -43.56 8.27 -12.14
CA LYS A 254 -42.95 9.48 -11.56
C LYS A 254 -42.46 9.32 -10.12
N LEU A 255 -42.77 8.20 -9.44
CA LEU A 255 -42.52 8.02 -8.01
C LEU A 255 -41.30 7.15 -7.67
N ASN A 256 -40.56 6.65 -8.67
CA ASN A 256 -39.42 5.76 -8.43
C ASN A 256 -38.09 6.32 -8.90
N GLU A 257 -37.51 7.14 -8.04
CA GLU A 257 -36.08 7.39 -8.06
C GLU A 257 -35.31 6.53 -7.05
N HIS A 258 -35.89 6.01 -5.94
CA HIS A 258 -35.05 5.56 -4.80
C HIS A 258 -35.33 4.19 -4.11
N GLU A 259 -36.46 3.47 -4.28
CA GLU A 259 -36.79 2.41 -3.28
C GLU A 259 -37.26 1.03 -3.77
N TYR A 260 -37.32 0.74 -5.07
CA TYR A 260 -37.96 -0.51 -5.55
C TYR A 260 -36.99 -1.65 -5.89
N ILE A 261 -35.68 -1.45 -5.74
CA ILE A 261 -34.69 -2.47 -6.12
C ILE A 261 -33.94 -3.04 -4.90
N THR A 262 -34.56 -2.95 -3.73
CA THR A 262 -33.95 -3.23 -2.42
C THR A 262 -33.76 -4.72 -2.04
N PRO A 263 -34.40 -5.74 -2.65
CA PRO A 263 -33.99 -7.11 -2.34
C PRO A 263 -32.76 -7.55 -3.16
N VAL A 264 -32.32 -6.74 -4.13
CA VAL A 264 -31.30 -7.12 -5.10
C VAL A 264 -29.92 -6.71 -4.58
N ARG A 265 -29.07 -7.71 -4.32
CA ARG A 265 -27.81 -7.51 -3.59
C ARG A 265 -26.75 -6.80 -4.42
N THR A 266 -26.82 -6.88 -5.75
CA THR A 266 -25.77 -6.37 -6.64
C THR A 266 -26.34 -5.45 -7.73
N ASN A 267 -25.60 -4.41 -8.12
CA ASN A 267 -25.99 -3.53 -9.23
C ASN A 267 -26.19 -4.31 -10.54
N LYS A 268 -25.46 -5.42 -10.74
CA LYS A 268 -25.61 -6.33 -11.87
C LYS A 268 -27.04 -6.88 -12.00
N GLU A 269 -27.55 -7.47 -10.92
CA GLU A 269 -28.90 -8.04 -10.89
C GLU A 269 -29.97 -6.93 -11.08
N LYS A 270 -29.74 -5.72 -10.55
CA LYS A 270 -30.64 -4.57 -10.77
C LYS A 270 -30.76 -4.26 -12.25
N ILE A 271 -29.63 -4.20 -12.94
CA ILE A 271 -29.54 -3.93 -14.38
C ILE A 271 -30.23 -5.04 -15.17
N GLU A 272 -29.97 -6.31 -14.86
CA GLU A 272 -30.61 -7.45 -15.53
C GLU A 272 -32.14 -7.43 -15.39
N ILE A 273 -32.66 -7.10 -14.21
CA ILE A 273 -34.11 -6.95 -13.97
C ILE A 273 -34.67 -5.80 -14.80
N LEU A 274 -34.06 -4.62 -14.74
CA LEU A 274 -34.51 -3.43 -15.47
C LEU A 274 -34.55 -3.66 -16.98
N ILE A 275 -33.58 -4.40 -17.52
CA ILE A 275 -33.46 -4.68 -18.94
C ILE A 275 -34.41 -5.79 -19.39
N SER A 276 -34.59 -6.85 -18.58
CA SER A 276 -35.39 -8.02 -18.96
C SER A 276 -36.88 -7.72 -19.15
N HIS A 277 -37.38 -6.60 -18.63
CA HIS A 277 -38.81 -6.26 -18.63
C HIS A 277 -39.24 -5.34 -19.78
N LEU A 278 -38.30 -4.88 -20.60
CA LEU A 278 -38.55 -3.96 -21.70
C LEU A 278 -38.09 -4.56 -23.03
N SER A 279 -38.85 -4.27 -24.09
CA SER A 279 -38.36 -4.50 -25.45
C SER A 279 -37.15 -3.60 -25.71
N LYS A 280 -36.31 -3.96 -26.67
CA LYS A 280 -35.17 -3.15 -27.10
C LYS A 280 -35.61 -1.72 -27.47
N GLU A 281 -36.68 -1.61 -28.26
CA GLU A 281 -37.21 -0.34 -28.74
C GLU A 281 -37.78 0.52 -27.61
N ASP A 282 -38.43 -0.08 -26.63
CA ASP A 282 -38.98 0.65 -25.48
C ASP A 282 -37.89 1.13 -24.54
N LEU A 283 -36.86 0.30 -24.31
CA LEU A 283 -35.73 0.66 -23.46
C LEU A 283 -34.96 1.85 -24.04
N LEU A 284 -34.70 1.86 -25.36
CA LEU A 284 -34.02 2.96 -26.04
C LEU A 284 -34.82 4.29 -26.03
N LYS A 285 -36.14 4.23 -25.90
CA LYS A 285 -36.99 5.42 -25.76
C LYS A 285 -36.98 6.00 -24.34
N GLN A 286 -36.64 5.20 -23.33
CA GLN A 286 -36.67 5.61 -21.93
C GLN A 286 -35.36 6.25 -21.46
N LYS A 287 -35.12 7.51 -21.87
CA LYS A 287 -33.88 8.25 -21.53
C LYS A 287 -33.57 8.27 -20.03
N VAL A 288 -34.57 8.49 -19.18
CA VAL A 288 -34.39 8.53 -17.71
C VAL A 288 -33.89 7.19 -17.17
N LEU A 289 -34.46 6.09 -17.65
CA LEU A 289 -34.04 4.75 -17.27
C LEU A 289 -32.62 4.45 -17.76
N LEU A 290 -32.26 4.83 -18.99
CA LEU A 290 -30.90 4.67 -19.50
C LEU A 290 -29.89 5.45 -18.67
N THR A 291 -30.20 6.69 -18.27
CA THR A 291 -29.35 7.49 -17.37
C THR A 291 -29.20 6.81 -16.00
N HIS A 292 -30.27 6.21 -15.47
CA HIS A 292 -30.19 5.48 -14.20
C HIS A 292 -29.32 4.23 -14.31
N ILE A 293 -29.51 3.42 -15.35
CA ILE A 293 -28.67 2.24 -15.61
C ILE A 293 -27.21 2.67 -15.81
N ALA A 294 -26.94 3.77 -16.53
CA ALA A 294 -25.59 4.29 -16.72
C ALA A 294 -24.94 4.68 -15.39
N LYS A 295 -25.70 5.29 -14.47
CA LYS A 295 -25.23 5.59 -13.10
C LYS A 295 -24.87 4.32 -12.33
N LEU A 296 -25.71 3.28 -12.40
CA LEU A 296 -25.41 1.99 -11.75
C LEU A 296 -24.12 1.34 -12.31
N VAL A 297 -23.89 1.48 -13.62
CA VAL A 297 -22.66 1.01 -14.28
C VAL A 297 -21.45 1.88 -13.90
N ALA A 298 -21.64 3.18 -13.70
CA ALA A 298 -20.60 4.08 -13.22
C ALA A 298 -20.16 3.75 -11.79
N GLU A 299 -21.11 3.35 -10.93
CA GLU A 299 -20.87 2.94 -9.55
C GLU A 299 -20.15 1.58 -9.44
N ASP A 300 -20.42 0.66 -10.37
CA ASP A 300 -19.78 -0.65 -10.46
C ASP A 300 -19.54 -1.05 -11.92
N SER A 301 -18.31 -0.79 -12.40
CA SER A 301 -17.92 -1.04 -13.79
C SER A 301 -18.00 -2.51 -14.21
N GLU A 302 -18.00 -3.47 -13.27
CA GLU A 302 -18.19 -4.88 -13.60
C GLU A 302 -19.62 -5.17 -14.06
N THR A 303 -20.58 -4.33 -13.69
CA THR A 303 -21.96 -4.48 -14.18
C THR A 303 -22.12 -4.15 -15.66
N ALA A 304 -21.16 -3.48 -16.28
CA ALA A 304 -21.13 -3.29 -17.72
C ALA A 304 -21.20 -4.62 -18.49
N PHE A 305 -20.69 -5.72 -17.90
CA PHE A 305 -20.75 -7.06 -18.49
C PHE A 305 -22.18 -7.65 -18.54
N ALA A 306 -23.12 -7.11 -17.74
CA ALA A 306 -24.54 -7.50 -17.77
C ALA A 306 -25.33 -6.75 -18.86
N LEU A 307 -24.78 -5.68 -19.45
CA LEU A 307 -25.47 -4.93 -20.48
C LEU A 307 -25.54 -5.74 -21.80
N PRO A 308 -26.71 -5.78 -22.47
CA PRO A 308 -26.80 -6.23 -23.84
C PRO A 308 -25.88 -5.43 -24.78
N LYS A 309 -25.31 -6.09 -25.79
CA LYS A 309 -24.40 -5.48 -26.77
C LYS A 309 -24.94 -4.21 -27.43
N TYR A 310 -26.27 -4.06 -27.55
CA TYR A 310 -26.87 -2.87 -28.16
C TYR A 310 -26.85 -1.65 -27.22
N LEU A 311 -26.95 -1.83 -25.89
CA LEU A 311 -26.84 -0.72 -24.91
C LEU A 311 -25.39 -0.32 -24.68
N ILE A 312 -24.48 -1.28 -24.77
CA ILE A 312 -23.05 -1.05 -24.68
C ILE A 312 -22.56 -0.04 -25.74
N LYS A 313 -23.25 0.03 -26.89
CA LYS A 313 -23.01 0.98 -27.98
C LYS A 313 -23.74 2.32 -27.80
N GLU A 314 -24.50 2.51 -26.73
CA GLU A 314 -25.08 3.83 -26.46
C GLU A 314 -24.04 4.68 -25.71
N MET A 315 -23.84 5.93 -26.16
CA MET A 315 -22.78 6.82 -25.62
C MET A 315 -22.83 6.95 -24.10
N ALA A 316 -24.03 6.98 -23.51
CA ALA A 316 -24.25 7.14 -22.09
C ALA A 316 -23.64 6.01 -21.24
N PHE A 317 -23.48 4.80 -21.80
CA PHE A 317 -22.86 3.69 -21.09
C PHE A 317 -21.38 3.57 -21.42
N PHE A 318 -21.01 3.92 -22.65
CA PHE A 318 -19.66 3.69 -23.18
C PHE A 318 -18.57 4.21 -22.23
N GLU A 319 -18.71 5.42 -21.70
CA GLU A 319 -17.73 6.04 -20.78
C GLU A 319 -17.53 5.29 -19.45
N HIS A 320 -18.53 4.50 -19.04
CA HIS A 320 -18.52 3.74 -17.79
C HIS A 320 -18.00 2.30 -17.97
N ILE A 321 -17.87 1.84 -19.22
CA ILE A 321 -17.32 0.52 -19.54
C ILE A 321 -15.81 0.46 -19.19
N PRO A 322 -15.31 -0.69 -18.70
CA PRO A 322 -13.87 -0.91 -18.55
C PRO A 322 -13.09 -0.68 -19.86
N PRO A 323 -11.91 -0.03 -19.84
CA PRO A 323 -11.16 0.32 -21.05
C PRO A 323 -10.89 -0.84 -22.01
N ILE A 324 -10.62 -2.05 -21.49
CA ILE A 324 -10.41 -3.26 -22.33
C ILE A 324 -11.64 -3.56 -23.19
N GLU A 325 -12.83 -3.47 -22.61
CA GLU A 325 -14.08 -3.76 -23.32
C GLU A 325 -14.44 -2.62 -24.29
N GLN A 326 -14.18 -1.37 -23.92
CA GLN A 326 -14.27 -0.23 -24.84
C GLN A 326 -13.40 -0.45 -26.09
N THR A 327 -12.13 -0.87 -25.90
CA THR A 327 -11.20 -1.20 -26.98
C THR A 327 -11.74 -2.33 -27.86
N LYS A 328 -12.34 -3.38 -27.28
CA LYS A 328 -12.93 -4.49 -28.04
C LYS A 328 -14.10 -4.05 -28.92
N LEU A 329 -14.99 -3.23 -28.39
CA LEU A 329 -16.15 -2.73 -29.12
C LEU A 329 -15.76 -1.88 -30.32
N ILE A 330 -14.81 -0.95 -30.13
CA ILE A 330 -14.29 -0.13 -31.23
C ILE A 330 -13.58 -1.01 -32.26
N TRP A 331 -12.79 -1.99 -31.79
CA TRP A 331 -12.09 -2.89 -32.69
C TRP A 331 -13.03 -3.70 -33.56
N ASP A 332 -14.14 -4.18 -33.01
CA ASP A 332 -15.08 -5.03 -33.75
C ASP A 332 -16.02 -4.20 -34.65
N SER A 333 -16.06 -2.87 -34.49
CA SER A 333 -16.82 -2.00 -35.39
C SER A 333 -16.20 -1.92 -36.79
N THR A 334 -17.08 -1.92 -37.79
CA THR A 334 -16.76 -1.66 -39.20
C THR A 334 -17.25 -0.30 -39.67
N ASN A 335 -17.97 0.45 -38.83
CA ASN A 335 -18.51 1.76 -39.17
C ASN A 335 -17.52 2.86 -38.78
N LEU A 336 -17.02 3.61 -39.77
CA LEU A 336 -16.01 4.65 -39.56
C LEU A 336 -16.50 5.82 -38.70
N GLU A 337 -17.77 6.19 -38.83
CA GLU A 337 -18.40 7.25 -38.03
C GLU A 337 -18.48 6.82 -36.57
N GLU A 338 -18.93 5.58 -36.33
CA GLU A 338 -18.99 4.94 -35.01
C GLU A 338 -17.58 4.89 -34.35
N ILE A 339 -16.56 4.46 -35.11
CA ILE A 339 -15.17 4.42 -34.64
C ILE A 339 -14.71 5.83 -34.24
N THR A 340 -14.91 6.82 -35.09
CA THR A 340 -14.45 8.19 -34.84
C THR A 340 -15.10 8.75 -33.57
N GLN A 341 -16.42 8.58 -33.44
CA GLN A 341 -17.19 9.01 -32.29
C GLN A 341 -16.71 8.35 -30.99
N PHE A 342 -16.60 7.01 -30.95
CA PHE A 342 -16.21 6.30 -29.72
C PHE A 342 -14.75 6.48 -29.35
N VAL A 343 -13.84 6.61 -30.32
CA VAL A 343 -12.43 6.94 -30.02
C VAL A 343 -12.32 8.30 -29.34
N GLY A 344 -13.20 9.26 -29.69
CA GLY A 344 -13.32 10.53 -28.98
C GLY A 344 -13.71 10.39 -27.50
N LEU A 345 -14.54 9.39 -27.18
CA LEU A 345 -15.03 9.10 -25.82
C LEU A 345 -14.13 8.14 -25.02
N LEU A 346 -13.11 7.54 -25.65
CA LEU A 346 -12.22 6.61 -24.96
C LEU A 346 -11.45 7.29 -23.84
N LYS A 347 -11.37 6.59 -22.70
CA LYS A 347 -10.38 6.87 -21.67
C LYS A 347 -8.98 6.70 -22.25
N ASP A 348 -8.00 7.44 -21.71
CA ASP A 348 -6.61 7.38 -22.16
C ASP A 348 -6.08 5.93 -22.18
N GLU A 349 -6.45 5.11 -21.19
CA GLU A 349 -6.09 3.68 -21.17
C GLU A 349 -6.57 2.94 -22.41
N GLY A 350 -7.83 3.14 -22.81
CA GLY A 350 -8.43 2.48 -23.96
C GLY A 350 -7.78 2.90 -25.27
N LYS A 351 -7.32 4.16 -25.38
CA LYS A 351 -6.55 4.66 -26.52
C LYS A 351 -5.19 3.96 -26.63
N ILE A 352 -4.49 3.76 -25.51
CA ILE A 352 -3.22 3.01 -25.46
C ILE A 352 -3.44 1.54 -25.85
N LEU A 353 -4.50 0.93 -25.32
CA LEU A 353 -4.86 -0.45 -25.61
C LEU A 353 -5.19 -0.67 -27.09
N LEU A 354 -5.78 0.31 -27.79
CA LEU A 354 -5.94 0.25 -29.24
C LEU A 354 -4.60 0.16 -29.98
N PHE A 355 -3.58 0.94 -29.58
CA PHE A 355 -2.24 0.81 -30.15
C PHE A 355 -1.63 -0.57 -29.88
N TYR A 356 -1.78 -1.09 -28.65
CA TYR A 356 -1.29 -2.42 -28.30
C TYR A 356 -1.95 -3.50 -29.15
N ARG A 357 -3.28 -3.43 -29.29
CA ARG A 357 -4.04 -4.39 -30.11
C ARG A 357 -3.68 -4.32 -31.58
N MET A 358 -3.55 -3.12 -32.16
CA MET A 358 -3.10 -2.94 -33.56
C MET A 358 -1.77 -3.61 -33.83
N THR A 359 -0.80 -3.41 -32.93
CA THR A 359 0.52 -4.01 -33.06
C THR A 359 0.51 -5.51 -32.78
N PHE A 360 -0.28 -5.98 -31.80
CA PHE A 360 -0.41 -7.40 -31.46
C PHE A 360 -1.02 -8.21 -32.62
N GLU A 361 -2.13 -7.73 -33.19
CA GLU A 361 -2.81 -8.41 -34.31
C GLU A 361 -2.15 -8.13 -35.67
N ASN A 362 -1.14 -7.24 -35.72
CA ASN A 362 -0.52 -6.73 -36.95
C ASN A 362 -1.57 -6.24 -37.96
N ASN A 363 -2.60 -5.54 -37.46
CA ASN A 363 -3.74 -5.06 -38.23
C ASN A 363 -3.93 -3.54 -38.02
N TYR A 364 -3.45 -2.74 -38.95
CA TYR A 364 -3.44 -1.29 -38.84
C TYR A 364 -4.72 -0.68 -39.44
N LYS A 365 -5.84 -0.82 -38.73
CA LYS A 365 -7.14 -0.25 -39.16
C LYS A 365 -7.03 1.27 -39.29
N GLN A 366 -6.89 1.76 -40.52
CA GLN A 366 -6.66 3.18 -40.81
C GLN A 366 -7.71 4.10 -40.19
N GLY A 367 -8.98 3.66 -40.13
CA GLY A 367 -10.04 4.42 -39.47
C GLY A 367 -9.79 4.67 -37.98
N ILE A 368 -9.31 3.65 -37.26
CA ILE A 368 -8.94 3.76 -35.84
C ILE A 368 -7.71 4.66 -35.69
N MET A 369 -6.69 4.48 -36.53
CA MET A 369 -5.49 5.32 -36.49
C MET A 369 -5.83 6.79 -36.72
N ASN A 370 -6.57 7.10 -37.78
CA ASN A 370 -6.99 8.47 -38.07
C ASN A 370 -7.80 9.06 -36.92
N ALA A 371 -8.74 8.30 -36.35
CA ALA A 371 -9.51 8.74 -35.19
C ALA A 371 -8.62 9.01 -33.97
N LEU A 372 -7.67 8.13 -33.67
CA LEU A 372 -6.70 8.34 -32.58
C LEU A 372 -5.91 9.63 -32.82
N PHE A 373 -5.38 9.84 -34.04
CA PHE A 373 -4.61 11.02 -34.41
C PHE A 373 -5.42 12.32 -34.37
N ASN A 374 -6.71 12.27 -34.71
CA ASN A 374 -7.61 13.42 -34.66
C ASN A 374 -8.08 13.76 -33.23
N HIS A 375 -8.16 12.76 -32.33
CA HIS A 375 -8.63 12.91 -30.94
C HIS A 375 -7.50 12.91 -29.90
N HIS A 376 -6.31 13.35 -30.30
CA HIS A 376 -5.11 13.49 -29.47
C HIS A 376 -5.16 14.67 -28.48
N ALA A 377 -6.13 14.66 -27.55
CA ALA A 377 -6.22 15.73 -26.56
C ALA A 377 -5.13 15.65 -25.47
N ASN A 378 -4.56 14.46 -25.21
CA ASN A 378 -3.66 14.23 -24.08
C ASN A 378 -2.24 13.82 -24.53
N LYS A 379 -1.23 14.26 -23.76
CA LYS A 379 0.20 14.00 -24.02
C LYS A 379 0.56 12.51 -24.05
N LEU A 380 -0.12 11.68 -23.26
CA LEU A 380 0.16 10.25 -23.21
C LEU A 380 -0.19 9.54 -24.53
N THR A 381 -1.35 9.84 -25.09
CA THR A 381 -1.80 9.26 -26.37
C THR A 381 -0.89 9.72 -27.50
N CYS A 382 -0.47 11.00 -27.49
CA CYS A 382 0.53 11.53 -28.43
C CYS A 382 1.85 10.77 -28.30
N ALA A 383 2.35 10.57 -27.07
CA ALA A 383 3.57 9.80 -26.84
C ALA A 383 3.47 8.40 -27.49
N ILE A 384 2.44 7.62 -27.13
CA ILE A 384 2.26 6.27 -27.67
C ILE A 384 2.11 6.28 -29.20
N GLY A 385 1.44 7.28 -29.77
CA GLY A 385 1.36 7.50 -31.21
C GLY A 385 2.72 7.73 -31.88
N HIS A 386 3.59 8.56 -31.29
CA HIS A 386 4.95 8.77 -31.78
C HIS A 386 5.81 7.51 -31.70
N LEU A 387 5.66 6.74 -30.62
CA LEU A 387 6.35 5.45 -30.48
C LEU A 387 5.88 4.46 -31.56
N PHE A 388 4.57 4.38 -31.79
CA PHE A 388 3.99 3.56 -32.84
C PHE A 388 4.51 3.96 -34.24
N GLN A 389 4.57 5.26 -34.52
CA GLN A 389 5.10 5.82 -35.76
C GLN A 389 6.57 5.43 -36.02
N CYS A 390 7.37 5.14 -34.99
CA CYS A 390 8.77 4.70 -35.15
C CYS A 390 8.91 3.43 -36.03
N THR A 391 7.84 2.64 -36.20
CA THR A 391 7.82 1.49 -37.11
C THR A 391 7.89 1.87 -38.58
N HIS A 392 7.45 3.07 -38.94
CA HIS A 392 7.40 3.58 -40.31
C HIS A 392 8.64 4.40 -40.71
N PHE A 393 9.47 4.78 -39.73
CA PHE A 393 10.65 5.62 -39.94
C PHE A 393 11.96 4.86 -39.71
N HIS A 394 13.06 5.37 -40.29
CA HIS A 394 14.41 4.83 -40.14
C HIS A 394 15.41 5.95 -39.82
N GLY A 395 16.58 5.57 -39.29
CA GLY A 395 17.68 6.51 -39.01
C GLY A 395 17.26 7.68 -38.13
N GLN A 396 17.63 8.89 -38.54
CA GLN A 396 17.40 10.12 -37.78
C GLN A 396 15.92 10.44 -37.55
N GLU A 397 15.04 10.12 -38.50
CA GLU A 397 13.59 10.37 -38.34
C GLU A 397 13.00 9.49 -37.24
N ARG A 398 13.44 8.22 -37.14
CA ARG A 398 13.06 7.32 -36.05
C ARG A 398 13.53 7.86 -34.70
N ASP A 399 14.77 8.33 -34.62
CA ASP A 399 15.32 8.91 -33.39
C ASP A 399 14.54 10.17 -32.97
N MET A 400 14.12 10.98 -33.93
CA MET A 400 13.27 12.16 -33.69
C MET A 400 11.89 11.75 -33.16
N LYS A 401 11.24 10.72 -33.73
CA LYS A 401 9.97 10.21 -33.22
C LYS A 401 10.09 9.57 -31.84
N PHE A 402 11.19 8.88 -31.55
CA PHE A 402 11.45 8.36 -30.22
C PHE A 402 11.66 9.49 -29.19
N ARG A 403 12.33 10.58 -29.58
CA ARG A 403 12.49 11.78 -28.75
C ARG A 403 11.13 12.43 -28.45
N GLU A 404 10.30 12.63 -29.47
CA GLU A 404 8.92 13.13 -29.31
C GLU A 404 8.11 12.23 -28.36
N PHE A 405 8.23 10.90 -28.48
CA PHE A 405 7.62 9.97 -27.54
C PHE A 405 8.12 10.20 -26.10
N HIS A 406 9.44 10.28 -25.91
CA HIS A 406 10.03 10.44 -24.57
C HIS A 406 9.60 11.75 -23.92
N ASP A 407 9.68 12.86 -24.63
CA ASP A 407 9.33 14.17 -24.09
C ASP A 407 7.85 14.27 -23.75
N ASN A 408 6.96 13.75 -24.59
CA ASN A 408 5.52 13.70 -24.31
C ASN A 408 5.20 12.78 -23.12
N LEU A 409 5.84 11.61 -23.02
CA LEU A 409 5.66 10.71 -21.87
C LEU A 409 6.16 11.36 -20.58
N ALA A 410 7.35 11.95 -20.60
CA ALA A 410 7.92 12.63 -19.44
C ALA A 410 7.07 13.82 -18.99
N GLY A 411 6.61 14.64 -19.95
CA GLY A 411 5.71 15.77 -19.68
C GLY A 411 4.38 15.31 -19.08
N TYR A 412 3.80 14.23 -19.61
CA TYR A 412 2.58 13.64 -19.04
C TYR A 412 2.78 13.15 -17.60
N LEU A 413 3.90 12.47 -17.31
CA LEU A 413 4.19 12.03 -15.94
C LEU A 413 4.31 13.21 -14.99
N VAL A 414 4.98 14.29 -15.40
CA VAL A 414 5.09 15.54 -14.64
C VAL A 414 3.72 16.16 -14.34
N GLU A 415 2.80 16.20 -15.31
CA GLU A 415 1.43 16.68 -15.10
C GLU A 415 0.65 15.81 -14.11
N LEU A 416 0.80 14.48 -14.19
CA LEU A 416 0.17 13.56 -13.23
C LEU A 416 0.62 13.84 -11.80
N ILE A 417 1.89 14.19 -11.62
CA ILE A 417 2.44 14.52 -10.31
C ILE A 417 1.81 15.81 -9.78
N ASP A 418 1.68 16.81 -10.64
CA ASP A 418 1.20 18.15 -10.27
C ASP A 418 -0.27 18.15 -9.83
N THR A 419 -1.13 17.42 -10.55
CA THR A 419 -2.59 17.35 -10.27
C THR A 419 -2.96 16.78 -8.90
N GLY A 420 -2.01 16.28 -8.11
CA GLY A 420 -2.24 15.84 -6.73
C GLY A 420 -3.10 14.59 -6.59
N ASN A 421 -3.56 14.02 -7.70
CA ASN A 421 -4.56 12.97 -7.70
C ASN A 421 -3.89 11.58 -7.68
N GLN A 422 -3.84 10.96 -6.51
CA GLN A 422 -3.24 9.62 -6.34
C GLN A 422 -4.00 8.52 -7.12
N GLU A 423 -5.29 8.72 -7.45
CA GLU A 423 -6.08 7.76 -8.22
C GLU A 423 -5.63 7.65 -9.69
N TYR A 424 -5.12 8.75 -10.28
CA TYR A 424 -4.71 8.80 -11.70
C TYR A 424 -3.45 7.97 -12.00
N ILE A 425 -2.77 7.50 -10.95
CA ILE A 425 -1.62 6.60 -11.03
C ILE A 425 -2.05 5.21 -11.56
N ASN A 426 -3.32 4.92 -11.85
CA ASN A 426 -3.75 3.60 -12.35
C ASN A 426 -3.27 3.25 -13.77
N LEU A 427 -3.12 4.24 -14.66
CA LEU A 427 -2.66 4.06 -16.05
C LEU A 427 -1.26 3.44 -16.16
N SER A 428 -0.48 3.60 -15.11
CA SER A 428 0.88 3.10 -15.05
C SER A 428 1.01 1.58 -15.13
N ASN A 429 -0.04 0.83 -14.77
CA ASN A 429 0.02 -0.63 -14.80
C ASN A 429 0.08 -1.15 -16.25
N ARG A 430 -0.34 -0.32 -17.22
CA ARG A 430 -0.20 -0.55 -18.66
C ARG A 430 1.07 0.06 -19.23
N LEU A 431 1.65 1.07 -18.58
CA LEU A 431 2.89 1.68 -19.07
C LEU A 431 4.12 0.95 -18.56
N PHE A 432 4.16 0.67 -17.26
CA PHE A 432 5.32 0.13 -16.58
C PHE A 432 5.00 -1.22 -15.96
N PRO A 433 5.96 -2.16 -15.97
CA PRO A 433 5.77 -3.45 -15.33
C PRO A 433 5.58 -3.28 -13.82
N ASN A 434 4.57 -3.94 -13.24
CA ASN A 434 4.39 -3.98 -11.80
C ASN A 434 5.57 -4.66 -11.08
N CYS A 435 5.86 -4.26 -9.85
CA CYS A 435 6.83 -4.96 -9.02
C CYS A 435 6.22 -6.25 -8.47
N ALA A 436 6.73 -7.40 -8.91
CA ALA A 436 6.30 -8.71 -8.41
C ALA A 436 6.44 -8.85 -6.88
N MET A 437 7.38 -8.13 -6.27
CA MET A 437 7.62 -8.14 -4.82
C MET A 437 6.73 -7.16 -4.05
N ARG A 438 5.92 -6.34 -4.74
CA ARG A 438 5.00 -5.34 -4.16
C ARG A 438 5.60 -4.36 -3.15
N ARG A 439 6.94 -4.23 -3.09
CA ARG A 439 7.66 -3.22 -2.28
C ARG A 439 7.48 -1.80 -2.82
N VAL A 440 7.25 -1.71 -4.12
CA VAL A 440 7.00 -0.49 -4.88
C VAL A 440 5.96 -0.82 -5.93
N ARG A 441 5.37 0.19 -6.56
CA ARG A 441 4.34 -0.03 -7.57
C ARG A 441 4.94 -0.62 -8.85
N TYR A 442 5.99 0.02 -9.39
CA TYR A 442 6.64 -0.41 -10.64
C TYR A 442 7.99 -1.09 -10.41
N CYS A 443 8.35 -2.03 -11.29
CA CYS A 443 9.63 -2.70 -11.26
C CYS A 443 10.77 -1.75 -11.66
N GLU A 444 11.67 -1.46 -10.72
CA GLU A 444 12.85 -0.60 -10.93
C GLU A 444 14.14 -1.38 -11.18
N ALA A 445 14.03 -2.65 -11.54
CA ALA A 445 15.19 -3.53 -11.68
C ALA A 445 16.15 -3.01 -12.77
N ARG A 446 17.43 -3.34 -12.61
CA ARG A 446 18.52 -2.97 -13.52
C ARG A 446 19.18 -4.21 -14.08
N VAL A 447 19.83 -4.10 -15.23
CA VAL A 447 20.67 -5.19 -15.75
C VAL A 447 21.82 -5.41 -14.77
N TRP A 448 22.05 -6.66 -14.37
CA TRP A 448 23.11 -7.02 -13.43
C TRP A 448 23.98 -8.12 -14.00
N GLY A 449 25.31 -7.93 -13.96
CA GLY A 449 26.25 -8.88 -14.53
C GLY A 449 26.22 -8.93 -16.07
N SER A 450 26.93 -9.90 -16.64
CA SER A 450 26.98 -10.15 -18.09
C SER A 450 26.00 -11.22 -18.55
N LYS A 451 25.37 -11.94 -17.62
CA LYS A 451 24.46 -13.04 -17.94
C LYS A 451 23.06 -12.51 -18.21
N ILE A 452 22.46 -12.99 -19.29
CA ILE A 452 21.06 -12.72 -19.62
C ILE A 452 20.18 -13.27 -18.49
N GLY A 453 19.22 -12.47 -18.01
CA GLY A 453 18.26 -12.87 -16.97
C GLY A 453 18.68 -12.54 -15.53
N GLU A 454 19.87 -11.96 -15.33
CA GLU A 454 20.27 -11.40 -14.04
C GLU A 454 19.89 -9.91 -13.98
N ALA A 455 19.10 -9.55 -12.98
CA ALA A 455 18.80 -8.17 -12.67
C ALA A 455 19.24 -7.80 -11.25
N TYR A 456 19.30 -6.51 -10.94
CA TYR A 456 19.55 -5.99 -9.61
C TYR A 456 18.35 -5.19 -9.16
N CYS A 457 17.81 -5.49 -7.98
CA CYS A 457 16.75 -4.70 -7.39
C CYS A 457 17.35 -3.62 -6.49
N PRO A 458 17.22 -2.31 -6.83
CA PRO A 458 17.76 -1.23 -6.01
C PRO A 458 17.12 -1.15 -4.62
N ARG A 459 15.89 -1.65 -4.46
CA ARG A 459 15.17 -1.68 -3.17
C ARG A 459 15.75 -2.70 -2.20
N PHE A 460 16.05 -3.90 -2.68
CA PHE A 460 16.60 -4.96 -1.85
C PHE A 460 18.12 -4.94 -1.79
N LYS A 461 18.78 -4.17 -2.66
CA LYS A 461 20.24 -4.17 -2.83
C LYS A 461 20.81 -5.56 -3.09
N LYS A 462 20.05 -6.37 -3.82
CA LYS A 462 20.35 -7.78 -4.11
C LYS A 462 20.06 -8.09 -5.57
N ALA A 463 20.67 -9.17 -6.05
CA ALA A 463 20.30 -9.76 -7.33
C ALA A 463 18.81 -10.17 -7.31
N CYS A 464 18.13 -9.85 -8.40
CA CYS A 464 16.75 -10.18 -8.67
C CYS A 464 16.72 -10.96 -9.99
N LEU A 465 16.42 -12.25 -9.96
CA LEU A 465 16.22 -13.05 -11.14
C LEU A 465 15.04 -12.49 -11.93
N CYS A 466 15.21 -12.37 -13.25
CA CYS A 466 14.11 -12.02 -14.12
C CYS A 466 12.99 -13.07 -13.99
N GLN A 467 11.73 -12.64 -14.09
CA GLN A 467 10.63 -13.59 -14.23
C GLN A 467 10.88 -14.42 -15.49
N GLY A 468 11.14 -15.71 -15.33
CA GLY A 468 10.95 -16.68 -16.41
C GLY A 468 9.46 -16.97 -16.59
N GLU A 469 9.12 -17.78 -17.59
CA GLU A 469 7.73 -18.24 -17.86
C GLU A 469 7.06 -18.95 -16.66
N HIS A 470 7.80 -19.27 -15.59
CA HIS A 470 7.34 -20.13 -14.49
C HIS A 470 7.07 -19.42 -13.15
N GLY A 471 6.77 -18.12 -13.19
CA GLY A 471 6.32 -17.35 -12.01
C GLY A 471 7.42 -17.04 -10.98
N ILE A 472 7.00 -16.45 -9.86
CA ILE A 472 7.89 -16.04 -8.75
C ILE A 472 8.39 -17.32 -8.03
N ARG A 473 9.70 -17.56 -8.02
CA ARG A 473 10.33 -18.61 -7.21
C ARG A 473 11.45 -18.01 -6.36
N ILE A 474 11.22 -17.93 -5.04
CA ILE A 474 12.29 -17.66 -4.08
C ILE A 474 13.13 -18.94 -3.99
N LYS A 475 14.19 -19.03 -4.80
CA LYS A 475 15.03 -20.24 -4.84
C LYS A 475 16.04 -20.34 -3.69
N ASN A 476 16.34 -19.22 -2.99
CA ASN A 476 17.20 -19.15 -1.79
C ASN A 476 17.15 -17.74 -1.16
N HIS A 477 17.49 -17.56 0.13
CA HIS A 477 17.49 -16.27 0.86
C HIS A 477 18.30 -15.12 0.21
N ASN A 478 19.16 -15.45 -0.77
CA ASN A 478 20.04 -14.51 -1.46
C ASN A 478 19.58 -14.11 -2.86
N LEU A 479 18.55 -14.78 -3.42
CA LEU A 479 18.05 -14.54 -4.78
C LEU A 479 16.56 -14.29 -4.74
N ILE A 480 16.19 -13.04 -5.04
CA ILE A 480 14.80 -12.65 -5.25
C ILE A 480 14.48 -12.94 -6.71
N SER A 481 13.25 -13.31 -7.06
CA SER A 481 12.83 -13.44 -8.47
C SER A 481 11.62 -12.55 -8.70
N GLY A 482 11.51 -11.93 -9.87
CA GLY A 482 10.40 -11.00 -10.11
C GLY A 482 10.75 -9.79 -10.96
N ALA A 483 12.00 -9.64 -11.37
CA ALA A 483 12.37 -8.53 -12.24
C ALA A 483 11.74 -8.74 -13.61
N LYS A 484 10.98 -7.76 -14.10
CA LYS A 484 10.47 -7.76 -15.46
C LYS A 484 11.35 -6.80 -16.26
N MET A 485 12.43 -7.36 -16.84
CA MET A 485 13.43 -6.64 -17.65
C MET A 485 13.32 -6.95 -19.14
N GLU A 486 12.66 -8.05 -19.48
CA GLU A 486 12.51 -8.56 -20.84
C GLU A 486 11.01 -8.70 -21.13
N PRO A 487 10.59 -8.47 -22.39
CA PRO A 487 9.20 -8.57 -22.80
C PRO A 487 8.70 -10.02 -22.68
N ASN A 488 7.49 -10.20 -22.16
CA ASN A 488 6.82 -11.51 -22.16
C ASN A 488 5.93 -11.65 -23.41
N LYS A 489 6.39 -12.42 -24.39
CA LYS A 489 5.73 -12.62 -25.69
C LYS A 489 4.43 -13.43 -25.60
N ASN A 490 4.22 -14.13 -24.50
CA ASN A 490 3.03 -14.96 -24.29
C ASN A 490 1.87 -14.18 -23.66
N LEU A 491 2.07 -12.89 -23.34
CA LEU A 491 1.00 -12.03 -22.84
C LEU A 491 0.07 -11.63 -23.98
N SER A 492 -1.22 -11.66 -23.70
CA SER A 492 -2.24 -11.03 -24.54
C SER A 492 -2.09 -9.51 -24.50
N TRP A 493 -2.55 -8.81 -25.54
CA TRP A 493 -2.39 -7.35 -25.69
C TRP A 493 -2.98 -6.56 -24.51
N GLU A 494 -4.02 -7.09 -23.85
CA GLU A 494 -4.61 -6.48 -22.66
C GLU A 494 -3.58 -6.36 -21.54
N ASN A 495 -2.66 -7.32 -21.44
CA ASN A 495 -1.68 -7.42 -20.36
C ASN A 495 -0.30 -6.86 -20.74
N TRP A 496 -0.18 -6.25 -21.92
CA TRP A 496 1.06 -5.63 -22.35
C TRP A 496 1.42 -4.42 -21.48
N SER A 497 2.72 -4.24 -21.29
CA SER A 497 3.33 -2.99 -20.86
C SER A 497 4.10 -2.34 -22.01
N LEU A 498 4.73 -1.17 -21.78
CA LEU A 498 5.64 -0.59 -22.77
C LEU A 498 6.76 -1.56 -23.18
N GLN A 499 7.18 -2.50 -22.33
CA GLN A 499 8.21 -3.47 -22.70
C GLN A 499 7.77 -4.37 -23.85
N GLU A 500 6.57 -4.96 -23.73
CA GLU A 500 5.99 -5.78 -24.79
C GLU A 500 5.77 -4.95 -26.05
N PHE A 501 5.31 -3.70 -25.90
CA PHE A 501 5.07 -2.81 -27.02
C PHE A 501 6.36 -2.44 -27.78
N PHE A 502 7.42 -2.03 -27.08
CA PHE A 502 8.75 -1.78 -27.68
C PHE A 502 9.25 -2.99 -28.47
N HIS A 503 9.11 -4.18 -27.88
CA HIS A 503 9.52 -5.41 -28.51
C HIS A 503 8.74 -5.69 -29.80
N ALA A 504 7.42 -5.56 -29.75
CA ALA A 504 6.56 -5.82 -30.90
C ALA A 504 6.80 -4.83 -32.05
N LEU A 505 7.06 -3.56 -31.73
CA LEU A 505 7.42 -2.53 -32.72
C LEU A 505 8.86 -2.65 -33.24
N ARG A 506 9.70 -3.52 -32.65
CA ARG A 506 11.14 -3.63 -32.93
C ARG A 506 11.88 -2.29 -32.78
N VAL A 507 11.43 -1.46 -31.84
CA VAL A 507 12.06 -0.20 -31.49
C VAL A 507 13.02 -0.43 -30.34
N THR A 508 14.30 -0.11 -30.55
CA THR A 508 15.27 -0.08 -29.46
C THR A 508 15.30 1.34 -28.91
N PRO A 509 15.01 1.57 -27.62
CA PRO A 509 15.12 2.89 -27.02
C PRO A 509 16.54 3.45 -27.20
N SER A 510 16.70 4.42 -28.10
CA SER A 510 17.95 5.14 -28.33
C SER A 510 17.66 6.63 -28.23
N TYR A 511 18.33 7.30 -27.31
CA TYR A 511 18.28 8.75 -27.21
C TYR A 511 19.68 9.31 -27.45
N PRO A 512 19.97 9.80 -28.66
CA PRO A 512 21.26 10.42 -28.97
C PRO A 512 21.48 11.63 -28.05
N GLY A 513 22.53 11.60 -27.24
CA GLY A 513 22.91 12.69 -26.32
C GLY A 513 22.61 12.43 -24.84
N ASP A 514 21.59 11.62 -24.50
CA ASP A 514 21.13 11.48 -23.11
C ASP A 514 21.70 10.27 -22.37
N GLY A 515 22.78 9.66 -22.88
CA GLY A 515 23.52 8.64 -22.14
C GLY A 515 22.63 7.46 -21.70
N LEU A 516 21.62 7.09 -22.49
CA LEU A 516 20.80 5.91 -22.24
C LEU A 516 21.63 4.66 -22.57
N TYR A 517 22.68 4.40 -21.78
CA TYR A 517 23.72 3.40 -22.04
C TYR A 517 23.17 1.98 -22.16
N ILE A 518 21.98 1.72 -21.60
CA ILE A 518 21.35 0.40 -21.59
C ILE A 518 19.88 0.59 -21.99
N SER A 519 19.60 0.50 -23.29
CA SER A 519 18.26 0.63 -23.88
C SER A 519 17.22 -0.27 -23.22
N LYS A 520 17.62 -1.48 -22.81
CA LYS A 520 16.79 -2.45 -22.09
C LYS A 520 16.25 -1.94 -20.75
N GLU A 521 16.91 -0.97 -20.11
CA GLU A 521 16.48 -0.43 -18.83
C GLU A 521 15.47 0.71 -18.97
N TYR A 522 15.20 1.20 -20.19
CA TYR A 522 14.38 2.40 -20.39
C TYR A 522 13.06 2.36 -19.62
N VAL A 523 12.27 1.30 -19.81
CA VAL A 523 10.94 1.18 -19.20
C VAL A 523 11.02 1.09 -17.67
N ASN A 524 11.98 0.33 -17.13
CA ASN A 524 12.19 0.22 -15.67
C ASN A 524 12.78 1.50 -15.06
N ARG A 525 13.54 2.28 -15.82
CA ARG A 525 14.02 3.61 -15.42
C ARG A 525 12.85 4.58 -15.30
N MET A 526 11.95 4.61 -16.28
CA MET A 526 10.73 5.43 -16.24
C MET A 526 9.79 4.99 -15.12
N GLY A 527 9.59 3.68 -14.91
CA GLY A 527 8.84 3.16 -13.77
C GLY A 527 9.49 3.50 -12.43
N GLY A 528 10.81 3.42 -12.34
CA GLY A 528 11.55 3.87 -11.16
C GLY A 528 11.43 5.36 -10.89
N TRP A 529 11.46 6.19 -11.93
CA TRP A 529 11.19 7.62 -11.79
C TRP A 529 9.80 7.86 -11.22
N MET A 530 8.76 7.22 -11.77
CA MET A 530 7.39 7.38 -11.30
C MET A 530 7.22 6.99 -9.82
N ASN A 531 7.79 5.84 -9.41
CA ASN A 531 7.79 5.45 -8.00
C ASN A 531 8.43 6.54 -7.11
N ARG A 532 9.54 7.15 -7.55
CA ARG A 532 10.21 8.21 -6.77
C ARG A 532 9.41 9.48 -6.73
N THR A 533 8.78 9.87 -7.82
CA THR A 533 8.00 11.08 -7.78
C THR A 533 6.77 10.98 -6.91
N ILE A 534 6.27 9.77 -6.68
CA ILE A 534 5.26 9.51 -5.65
C ILE A 534 5.89 9.60 -4.24
N GLU A 535 7.03 8.95 -4.01
CA GLU A 535 7.66 8.86 -2.68
C GLU A 535 8.21 10.19 -2.15
N ILE A 536 8.82 11.01 -3.02
CA ILE A 536 9.53 12.23 -2.64
C ILE A 536 8.99 13.44 -3.42
N LYS A 537 7.67 13.45 -3.68
CA LYS A 537 6.96 14.47 -4.46
C LYS A 537 7.37 15.90 -4.08
N GLU A 538 7.36 16.21 -2.79
CA GLU A 538 7.66 17.56 -2.30
C GLU A 538 9.11 17.98 -2.55
N ARG A 539 10.04 17.02 -2.65
CA ARG A 539 11.44 17.30 -3.02
C ARG A 539 11.64 17.39 -4.52
N LEU A 540 10.74 16.83 -5.34
CA LEU A 540 10.87 16.82 -6.81
C LEU A 540 10.18 17.99 -7.49
N LYS A 541 10.18 19.15 -6.83
CA LYS A 541 9.70 20.43 -7.34
C LYS A 541 10.81 21.46 -7.26
N CYS A 542 10.80 22.42 -8.18
CA CYS A 542 11.67 23.59 -8.09
C CYS A 542 11.33 24.41 -6.84
N SER A 543 12.33 24.78 -6.03
CA SER A 543 12.10 25.59 -4.82
C SER A 543 11.67 27.02 -5.13
N HIS A 544 11.75 27.45 -6.39
CA HIS A 544 11.34 28.79 -6.80
C HIS A 544 9.93 28.84 -7.40
N CYS A 545 9.62 27.98 -8.36
CA CYS A 545 8.36 28.02 -9.12
C CYS A 545 7.40 26.86 -8.82
N GLU A 546 7.81 25.94 -7.94
CA GLU A 546 7.06 24.73 -7.55
C GLU A 546 6.73 23.73 -8.68
N THR A 547 7.06 24.05 -9.92
CA THR A 547 6.92 23.14 -11.06
C THR A 547 7.72 21.84 -10.80
N PRO A 548 7.14 20.65 -11.06
CA PRO A 548 7.87 19.41 -10.89
C PRO A 548 9.10 19.33 -11.80
N PHE A 549 10.16 18.71 -11.31
CA PHE A 549 11.41 18.60 -12.05
C PHE A 549 11.32 17.62 -13.23
N LYS A 550 12.10 17.93 -14.28
CA LYS A 550 12.43 16.97 -15.35
C LYS A 550 13.66 16.17 -14.95
N SER A 551 13.61 14.85 -15.12
CA SER A 551 14.75 13.98 -14.86
C SER A 551 15.81 14.09 -15.96
N ASN A 552 17.09 14.11 -15.60
CA ASN A 552 18.19 13.93 -16.54
C ASN A 552 18.57 12.43 -16.63
N LEU A 553 18.35 11.82 -17.79
CA LEU A 553 18.55 10.38 -18.02
C LEU A 553 20.03 9.97 -18.16
N ILE A 554 20.94 10.93 -18.36
CA ILE A 554 22.39 10.69 -18.52
C ILE A 554 22.97 10.12 -17.22
N TYR A 555 22.45 10.57 -16.08
CA TYR A 555 23.08 10.36 -14.79
C TYR A 555 22.39 9.29 -13.95
N ALA A 556 22.89 8.05 -14.08
CA ALA A 556 22.53 6.94 -13.20
C ALA A 556 23.80 6.17 -12.80
N LYS A 557 24.40 6.51 -11.64
CA LYS A 557 25.49 5.69 -11.10
C LYS A 557 24.94 4.28 -10.80
N ARG A 558 25.67 3.23 -11.22
CA ARG A 558 25.25 1.81 -11.23
C ARG A 558 24.68 1.27 -9.90
N LEU A 559 24.89 1.96 -8.76
CA LEU A 559 24.48 1.51 -7.42
C LEU A 559 23.64 2.54 -6.63
N ALA A 560 23.27 3.68 -7.22
CA ALA A 560 22.38 4.60 -6.54
C ALA A 560 21.03 3.92 -6.26
N VAL A 561 20.40 4.28 -5.13
CA VAL A 561 19.05 3.79 -4.79
C VAL A 561 18.04 4.21 -5.86
N TYR A 562 18.27 5.34 -6.52
CA TYR A 562 17.45 5.85 -7.61
C TYR A 562 18.06 5.53 -8.97
N ASN A 563 17.18 5.21 -9.92
CA ASN A 563 17.53 5.02 -11.33
C ASN A 563 17.87 6.34 -12.02
N GLN A 564 17.51 7.47 -11.42
CA GLN A 564 17.83 8.83 -11.84
C GLN A 564 18.14 9.63 -10.58
N THR A 565 19.27 10.34 -10.57
CA THR A 565 19.68 11.13 -9.40
C THR A 565 19.86 12.61 -9.70
N LEU A 566 19.64 13.03 -10.94
CA LEU A 566 19.86 14.41 -11.38
C LEU A 566 18.57 14.91 -12.02
N PHE A 567 18.13 16.07 -11.56
CA PHE A 567 16.84 16.67 -11.88
C PHE A 567 17.08 18.15 -12.19
N HIS A 568 16.20 18.77 -12.95
CA HIS A 568 16.27 20.22 -13.20
C HIS A 568 14.89 20.83 -13.39
N CYS A 569 14.77 22.13 -13.11
CA CYS A 569 13.58 22.88 -13.42
C CYS A 569 13.43 23.07 -14.94
N VAL A 570 12.22 22.89 -15.47
CA VAL A 570 11.92 23.14 -16.90
C VAL A 570 12.16 24.61 -17.30
N HIS A 571 12.09 25.53 -16.33
CA HIS A 571 12.32 26.97 -16.51
C HIS A 571 13.76 27.40 -16.21
N MET A 572 14.72 26.46 -16.03
CA MET A 572 16.11 26.80 -15.62
C MET A 572 16.86 27.71 -16.61
N PHE A 573 16.38 27.82 -17.85
CA PHE A 573 16.96 28.69 -18.88
C PHE A 573 16.23 30.03 -19.03
N GLU A 574 15.05 30.19 -18.42
CA GLU A 574 14.27 31.43 -18.52
C GLU A 574 14.84 32.50 -17.59
N THR A 575 15.23 32.12 -16.37
CA THR A 575 15.86 33.01 -15.40
C THR A 575 16.86 32.28 -14.51
N ALA A 576 17.83 33.01 -13.95
CA ALA A 576 18.86 32.46 -13.06
C ALA A 576 18.36 32.10 -11.64
N SER A 577 17.10 32.35 -11.31
CA SER A 577 16.54 32.11 -9.97
C SER A 577 15.92 30.72 -9.80
N HIS A 578 15.77 29.94 -10.87
CA HIS A 578 15.29 28.57 -10.77
C HIS A 578 16.40 27.59 -10.37
N ASP A 579 15.99 26.48 -9.77
CA ASP A 579 16.86 25.36 -9.52
C ASP A 579 17.43 24.81 -10.84
N GLY A 580 18.76 24.87 -10.97
CA GLY A 580 19.49 24.22 -12.06
C GLY A 580 19.56 22.70 -11.87
N GLU A 581 20.72 22.11 -12.16
CA GLU A 581 20.95 20.69 -11.92
C GLU A 581 20.96 20.36 -10.42
N THR A 582 19.87 19.76 -9.96
CA THR A 582 19.64 19.34 -8.58
C THR A 582 19.91 17.85 -8.45
N TYR A 583 20.89 17.49 -7.62
CA TYR A 583 21.21 16.11 -7.30
C TYR A 583 20.34 15.64 -6.14
N ILE A 584 19.57 14.57 -6.36
CA ILE A 584 18.76 13.93 -5.33
C ILE A 584 19.15 12.45 -5.24
N SER A 585 19.49 11.99 -4.04
CA SER A 585 19.89 10.60 -3.74
C SER A 585 19.47 10.21 -2.32
N HIS A 586 19.82 9.01 -1.88
CA HIS A 586 19.77 8.63 -0.47
C HIS A 586 21.18 8.42 0.06
N CYS A 587 21.38 8.80 1.32
CA CYS A 587 22.60 8.53 2.03
C CYS A 587 22.80 7.02 2.19
N TRP A 588 23.94 6.50 1.74
CA TRP A 588 24.24 5.07 1.88
C TRP A 588 24.29 4.63 3.35
N SER A 589 24.59 5.57 4.24
CA SER A 589 24.76 5.37 5.68
C SER A 589 23.42 5.49 6.42
N CYS A 590 22.96 6.71 6.71
CA CYS A 590 21.72 6.96 7.47
C CYS A 590 20.41 6.81 6.68
N LYS A 591 20.46 6.59 5.36
CA LYS A 591 19.29 6.45 4.47
C LYS A 591 18.45 7.71 4.25
N GLU A 592 18.76 8.81 4.92
CA GLU A 592 18.14 10.12 4.65
C GLU A 592 18.38 10.61 3.23
N ILE A 593 17.47 11.44 2.73
CA ILE A 593 17.57 12.05 1.40
C ILE A 593 18.77 13.00 1.36
N ILE A 594 19.57 12.88 0.31
CA ILE A 594 20.59 13.87 -0.06
C ILE A 594 19.97 14.71 -1.16
N ASP A 595 19.74 15.98 -0.87
CA ASP A 595 19.30 17.00 -1.82
C ASP A 595 20.38 18.06 -1.91
N SER A 596 20.90 18.33 -3.12
CA SER A 596 22.00 19.29 -3.29
C SER A 596 21.63 20.72 -2.91
N ARG A 597 20.34 21.03 -2.77
CA ARG A 597 19.84 22.33 -2.29
C ARG A 597 20.00 22.49 -0.78
N ASP A 598 19.88 21.38 -0.04
CA ASP A 598 20.08 21.37 1.42
C ASP A 598 21.58 21.51 1.77
N GLY A 599 22.46 21.01 0.90
CA GLY A 599 23.91 21.11 1.02
C GLY A 599 24.63 20.83 -0.29
N TYR A 600 25.48 21.77 -0.72
CA TYR A 600 26.16 21.73 -2.02
C TYR A 600 27.61 21.19 -1.94
N HIS A 601 28.11 20.92 -0.72
CA HIS A 601 29.50 20.49 -0.55
C HIS A 601 29.71 19.05 -1.03
N ARG A 602 30.67 18.91 -1.94
CA ARG A 602 31.10 17.63 -2.49
C ARG A 602 32.51 17.31 -2.05
N LEU A 603 32.75 16.03 -1.81
CA LEU A 603 34.08 15.50 -1.56
C LEU A 603 34.25 14.18 -2.33
N GLU A 604 35.37 14.06 -3.04
CA GLU A 604 35.69 12.89 -3.87
C GLU A 604 34.53 12.54 -4.85
N ASP A 605 33.88 13.57 -5.40
CA ASP A 605 32.71 13.52 -6.28
C ASP A 605 31.37 13.10 -5.66
N TYR A 606 31.27 13.00 -4.33
CA TYR A 606 30.03 12.69 -3.61
C TYR A 606 29.56 13.88 -2.78
N TYR A 607 28.26 14.17 -2.82
CA TYR A 607 27.63 15.11 -1.89
C TYR A 607 27.69 14.55 -0.47
N LEU A 608 27.95 15.43 0.50
CA LEU A 608 27.89 15.09 1.91
C LEU A 608 26.43 15.12 2.38
N CYS A 609 25.99 14.07 3.07
CA CYS A 609 24.65 14.02 3.65
C CYS A 609 24.49 15.08 4.74
N VAL A 610 23.48 15.94 4.63
CA VAL A 610 23.22 17.01 5.59
C VAL A 610 22.86 16.48 6.99
N GLU A 611 22.26 15.31 7.10
CA GLU A 611 21.83 14.75 8.40
C GLU A 611 22.96 14.08 9.18
N CYS A 612 23.86 13.37 8.50
CA CYS A 612 24.88 12.56 9.17
C CYS A 612 26.33 12.87 8.75
N GLY A 613 26.55 13.75 7.79
CA GLY A 613 27.89 14.11 7.27
C GLY A 613 28.58 13.02 6.45
N SER A 614 27.90 11.92 6.12
CA SER A 614 28.48 10.82 5.34
C SER A 614 28.74 11.22 3.89
N GLY A 615 29.88 10.82 3.35
CA GLY A 615 30.30 11.02 1.95
C GLY A 615 30.65 9.68 1.27
N HIS A 616 31.68 9.65 0.43
CA HIS A 616 32.17 8.41 -0.18
C HIS A 616 32.49 7.35 0.90
N MET A 617 31.92 6.13 0.82
CA MET A 617 32.05 5.09 1.86
C MET A 617 33.50 4.84 2.29
N LYS A 618 34.42 4.70 1.32
CA LYS A 618 35.86 4.48 1.55
C LYS A 618 36.71 5.74 1.37
N SER A 619 36.23 6.88 1.86
CA SER A 619 36.92 8.15 1.64
C SER A 619 38.35 8.13 2.15
N LYS A 620 39.29 8.74 1.42
CA LYS A 620 40.70 8.81 1.83
C LYS A 620 40.95 9.95 2.81
N THR A 621 40.15 11.01 2.72
CA THR A 621 40.43 12.29 3.39
C THR A 621 39.40 12.69 4.43
N HIS A 622 38.27 11.98 4.53
CA HIS A 622 37.11 12.39 5.34
C HIS A 622 36.47 11.26 6.13
N THR A 623 35.93 11.62 7.28
CA THR A 623 34.95 10.87 8.07
C THR A 623 33.87 11.84 8.58
N GLN A 624 32.75 11.32 9.08
CA GLN A 624 31.65 12.16 9.57
C GLN A 624 32.13 13.09 10.70
N GLY A 625 31.72 14.36 10.66
CA GLY A 625 32.14 15.41 11.60
C GLY A 625 33.39 16.19 11.18
N ASP A 626 34.15 15.70 10.19
CA ASP A 626 35.33 16.42 9.69
C ASP A 626 34.98 17.70 8.93
N ILE A 627 33.85 17.70 8.22
CA ILE A 627 33.39 18.80 7.35
C ILE A 627 31.89 18.98 7.58
N CYS A 628 31.45 20.22 7.76
CA CYS A 628 30.04 20.56 7.79
C CYS A 628 29.43 20.39 6.39
N PRO A 629 28.40 19.54 6.22
CA PRO A 629 27.78 19.31 4.91
C PRO A 629 27.06 20.55 4.35
N LYS A 630 26.69 21.51 5.21
CA LYS A 630 25.93 22.70 4.83
C LYS A 630 26.79 23.89 4.41
N CYS A 631 27.92 24.13 5.08
CA CYS A 631 28.76 25.31 4.81
C CYS A 631 30.26 25.00 4.57
N GLY A 632 30.66 23.73 4.59
CA GLY A 632 32.03 23.32 4.24
C GLY A 632 33.08 23.57 5.32
N GLU A 633 32.68 24.15 6.45
CA GLU A 633 33.56 24.41 7.59
C GLU A 633 34.18 23.10 8.07
N ARG A 634 35.50 23.10 8.25
CA ARG A 634 36.22 21.94 8.74
C ARG A 634 36.15 21.86 10.27
N HIS A 635 36.31 20.65 10.80
CA HIS A 635 36.38 20.38 12.23
C HIS A 635 35.14 20.84 13.00
N MET A 636 34.00 20.22 12.69
CA MET A 636 32.77 20.45 13.46
C MET A 636 33.05 20.16 14.95
N LYS A 637 32.56 21.03 15.83
CA LYS A 637 32.70 20.84 17.28
C LYS A 637 31.78 19.69 17.68
N LYS A 638 32.24 18.79 18.53
CA LYS A 638 31.37 17.81 19.16
C LYS A 638 30.19 18.51 19.88
N SER A 639 29.00 17.93 19.80
CA SER A 639 27.82 18.40 20.53
C SER A 639 27.85 17.92 21.98
N ASP A 640 27.51 18.80 22.91
CA ASP A 640 27.50 18.49 24.35
C ASP A 640 26.34 17.55 24.75
N HIS A 641 25.25 17.53 23.97
CA HIS A 641 24.02 16.80 24.31
C HIS A 641 23.88 15.42 23.66
N HIS A 642 24.78 15.05 22.74
CA HIS A 642 24.63 13.79 22.00
C HIS A 642 26.00 13.17 21.72
N ARG A 643 26.19 11.92 22.15
CA ARG A 643 27.48 11.20 22.06
C ARG A 643 28.06 11.19 20.63
N ARG A 644 27.19 10.99 19.64
CA ARG A 644 27.52 10.96 18.21
C ARG A 644 27.19 12.28 17.51
N GLY A 645 26.82 13.32 18.26
CA GLY A 645 26.39 14.61 17.70
C GLY A 645 27.58 15.52 17.43
N TYR A 646 27.56 16.22 16.31
CA TYR A 646 28.53 17.26 15.98
C TYR A 646 27.78 18.51 15.53
N LYS A 647 28.31 19.68 15.87
CA LYS A 647 27.77 21.00 15.60
C LYS A 647 28.81 21.84 14.86
N CYS A 648 28.44 22.38 13.71
CA CYS A 648 29.28 23.28 12.95
C CYS A 648 29.55 24.55 13.76
N ARG A 649 30.82 25.00 13.78
CA ARG A 649 31.21 26.23 14.48
C ARG A 649 30.76 27.49 13.74
N ASN A 650 30.65 27.41 12.41
CA ASN A 650 30.29 28.54 11.56
C ASN A 650 28.77 28.71 11.47
N CYS A 651 28.04 27.70 10.98
CA CYS A 651 26.60 27.83 10.70
C CYS A 651 25.69 27.17 11.75
N ASN A 652 26.23 26.69 12.88
CA ASN A 652 25.50 25.96 13.92
C ASN A 652 24.78 24.66 13.49
N HIS A 653 24.92 24.23 12.23
CA HIS A 653 24.34 23.01 11.69
C HIS A 653 24.75 21.77 12.51
N LYS A 654 23.79 20.91 12.83
CA LYS A 654 24.02 19.71 13.64
C LYS A 654 23.93 18.47 12.75
N ILE A 655 24.78 17.48 13.03
CA ILE A 655 24.69 16.15 12.44
C ILE A 655 24.73 15.09 13.53
N ILE A 656 24.15 13.93 13.23
CA ILE A 656 24.27 12.73 14.06
C ILE A 656 25.09 11.69 13.28
N VAL A 657 26.26 11.35 13.81
CA VAL A 657 27.11 10.31 13.23
C VAL A 657 26.40 8.96 13.39
N PRO A 658 26.31 8.16 12.32
CA PRO A 658 25.58 6.90 12.32
C PRO A 658 26.36 5.80 13.06
N GLN A 659 25.87 4.56 13.03
CA GLN A 659 26.53 3.44 13.70
C GLN A 659 27.91 3.13 13.10
N ASP A 660 28.69 2.38 13.86
CA ASP A 660 30.11 2.11 13.64
C ASP A 660 30.40 1.43 12.28
N GLU A 661 29.48 0.60 11.79
CA GLU A 661 29.54 -0.11 10.51
C GLU A 661 29.23 0.80 9.32
N GLN A 662 28.71 2.00 9.60
CA GLN A 662 28.23 2.96 8.61
C GLN A 662 29.11 4.24 8.57
N LEU A 663 30.29 4.19 9.20
CA LEU A 663 31.26 5.28 9.18
C LEU A 663 31.94 5.39 7.81
N THR A 664 32.13 6.63 7.36
CA THR A 664 32.86 6.99 6.16
C THR A 664 34.35 7.04 6.49
N GLY A 665 35.17 6.45 5.64
CA GLY A 665 36.62 6.61 5.68
C GLY A 665 37.38 5.31 5.43
N ARG A 666 38.71 5.38 5.47
CA ARG A 666 39.57 4.20 5.56
C ARG A 666 39.52 3.59 6.97
N PRO A 667 39.87 2.30 7.14
CA PRO A 667 39.85 1.63 8.45
C PRO A 667 40.56 2.40 9.57
N GLU A 668 41.67 3.08 9.28
CA GLU A 668 42.43 3.83 10.29
C GLU A 668 41.66 5.07 10.76
N ARG A 669 41.02 5.81 9.84
CA ARG A 669 40.17 6.96 10.18
C ARG A 669 38.91 6.53 10.91
N ILE A 670 38.30 5.42 10.47
CA ILE A 670 37.15 4.83 11.14
C ILE A 670 37.54 4.44 12.57
N ALA A 671 38.69 3.79 12.78
CA ALA A 671 39.18 3.43 14.10
C ALA A 671 39.42 4.67 14.98
N ALA A 672 40.03 5.73 14.44
CA ALA A 672 40.22 6.98 15.15
C ALA A 672 38.89 7.65 15.54
N ARG A 673 37.91 7.70 14.61
CA ARG A 673 36.58 8.26 14.87
C ARG A 673 35.80 7.45 15.89
N LYS A 674 35.90 6.11 15.84
CA LYS A 674 35.34 5.23 16.88
C LYS A 674 35.94 5.56 18.24
N LEU A 675 37.27 5.61 18.34
CA LEU A 675 37.97 5.94 19.58
C LEU A 675 37.50 7.29 20.16
N GLU A 676 37.38 8.32 19.31
CA GLU A 676 36.83 9.62 19.70
C GLU A 676 35.39 9.48 20.25
N ILE A 677 34.50 8.78 19.53
CA ILE A 677 33.11 8.54 19.95
C ILE A 677 33.02 7.72 21.27
N TYR A 678 33.97 6.82 21.55
CA TYR A 678 34.04 6.04 22.79
C TYR A 678 34.60 6.86 23.97
N GLN A 679 35.70 7.59 23.80
CA GLN A 679 36.27 8.49 24.83
C GLN A 679 35.25 9.55 25.28
N ASN A 680 34.34 9.89 24.38
CA ASN A 680 33.24 10.81 24.62
C ASN A 680 32.11 10.26 25.51
N GLN A 681 32.04 8.95 25.76
CA GLN A 681 31.11 8.37 26.74
C GLN A 681 31.59 8.56 28.17
N THR A 682 32.90 8.47 28.38
CA THR A 682 33.47 8.44 29.73
C THR A 682 33.45 9.80 30.41
N THR A 683 33.36 10.89 29.66
CA THR A 683 33.34 12.26 30.21
C THR A 683 31.94 12.79 30.53
N GLY A 684 30.89 12.33 29.83
CA GLY A 684 29.50 12.80 30.06
C GLY A 684 28.74 12.07 31.17
N LEU A 685 29.32 11.01 31.77
CA LEU A 685 28.77 10.31 32.94
C LEU A 685 29.26 10.89 34.27
N TYR A 686 30.15 11.89 34.24
CA TYR A 686 30.73 12.55 35.41
C TYR A 686 30.43 14.06 35.50
N SER A 687 29.62 14.59 34.58
CA SER A 687 29.05 15.95 34.62
C SER A 687 27.54 15.83 34.80
#